data_AF-A0A9E1UUW8-F1
#
_entry.id   AF-A0A9E1UUW8-F1
#
_cell.length_a   1.000
_cell.length_b   1.000
_cell.length_c   1.000
_cell.angle_alpha   90.00
_cell.angle_beta   90.00
_cell.angle_gamma   90.00
#
_symmetry.space_group_name_H-M   'P 1'
#
loop_
_entity.id
_entity.type
_entity.pdbx_description
1 polymer ?
#
loop_
_entity_poly.entity_id
_entity_poly.type
_entity_poly.pdbx_seq_one_letter_code
_entity_poly.pdbx_strand_id
1 'polypeptide(L)'
;MMHASQYCRWSILLGVVALAAFAQPVDEIYVRKATFWETARTARANLLAHWENVGFRPLVHGLMRQKSKSRRIVVDVSQVETLVLTARHTVKDRNMPAVWAAAQLIDKDGKATPLTALKPVRKDCRAFYPVHNRGVSMREEVFKGGVIAVFTGNSGEIHYRLDRKYVRFEANIGIGNGTKDPYSLRFKVLDRPHDQDICDLVWQRIARDFPAHAREFGRDGNYWLAATAPEWLEKRLMDRAIKRVGGLGEGLRGQQKALLAAKPSREDPRRMEVLDRAVQYRQAADMVWRVDSKAIRGFVEQAPDGGQALLARLDRAHAELEAVKARLRKADDTVLARVPAVVEEGQAVLRQALIPVLGTEEILFTVRNAGTDGHWYANFGYWCSDPAKKVYGPGGSRLAKLNLRTSKVTDLFSDAEGAYRDPQISYDGTKFLFCYRKGGTEFYKLHEANIDGSGVRQLLVDPFDDIEPTYLPDGDIAFCSSRCNRWVNCFHTQVATLYRCGPNGENVRPLSANVEHDNTPWPLPDGRILFTRWEYVDRSQMAFHHLWTMNPDGTSQMVYFGNQHPGRVFIDAKPIPGTNKIVASFCPGHGRREHAGALTVVTPARGPDEPASERCVNKSPVFRDPYPISENLFVVARDTQLLIMDGQGRTQELYRAEKLLHEPRLVKARPREHPIPTRTDWAKTHGQLILQDIYAGRNMAGVKRGEVKKLLVLESLPKPVNHSGGMDMTSSMGTFTLERVLGTVPVEPDGSANFLLPPNRPVFFVALDKDDFSVKRMQSFVSVLPGETTSCLGCHEPRTRAPSLPGRPALQAAARPPDRLQKFAGVPDVIDYPRHVQPILDKNCVKCHGYEKRKGGVVLVGDYGARRGTRRFNQSFWTLMLRKQMAEGGNGYGNRGPRTIGSGASPLLTRIKKGHHGVRMSEREYRTLWSWVETGAAYAGTYASLLVTTGPTTRRDAYSVIGKRCASCHNKEGMKLPTDSHGIKPHYLRVIPKGAEKFATPLLFNESRPEKSMALLAPLAKEAGGYGICPGPVFKTKEDPDYQRILKALRPPGEYLKTAVLYHMPGFRPNEHYFREMKRYGILSPDFDEANDPIDVFAVEAKYWQSFWHRPEK
;
A
#
# COMPACT_ATOMS: atom_id res chain seq x y z
N MET A 1 -12.40 -14.12 -42.62
CA MET A 1 -11.41 -14.87 -41.80
C MET A 1 -12.15 -15.59 -40.68
N MET A 2 -12.63 -16.79 -40.99
CA MET A 2 -13.17 -17.77 -40.05
C MET A 2 -11.99 -18.64 -39.60
N HIS A 3 -11.48 -18.52 -38.37
CA HIS A 3 -10.59 -19.52 -37.73
C HIS A 3 -10.31 -19.15 -36.25
N ALA A 4 -11.36 -19.02 -35.41
CA ALA A 4 -11.16 -18.80 -33.96
C ALA A 4 -12.25 -19.39 -33.03
N SER A 5 -13.09 -20.33 -33.47
CA SER A 5 -14.15 -20.90 -32.61
C SER A 5 -14.08 -22.41 -32.32
N GLN A 6 -13.08 -23.14 -32.83
CA GLN A 6 -12.98 -24.60 -32.62
C GLN A 6 -12.10 -25.03 -31.44
N TYR A 7 -11.26 -24.16 -30.87
CA TYR A 7 -10.40 -24.51 -29.73
C TYR A 7 -11.07 -24.44 -28.35
N CYS A 8 -12.25 -23.80 -28.21
CA CYS A 8 -12.96 -23.73 -26.92
C CYS A 8 -13.92 -24.91 -26.66
N ARG A 9 -14.29 -25.73 -27.65
CA ARG A 9 -15.23 -26.86 -27.44
C ARG A 9 -14.56 -28.17 -27.03
N TRP A 10 -13.28 -28.37 -27.32
CA TRP A 10 -12.55 -29.58 -26.93
C TRP A 10 -12.01 -29.54 -25.49
N SER A 11 -11.72 -28.35 -24.94
CA SER A 11 -11.30 -28.20 -23.54
C SER A 11 -12.45 -28.34 -22.53
N ILE A 12 -13.69 -28.06 -22.96
CA ILE A 12 -14.88 -28.20 -22.09
C ILE A 12 -15.34 -29.66 -22.03
N LEU A 13 -15.27 -30.44 -23.12
CA LEU A 13 -15.60 -31.87 -23.05
C LEU A 13 -14.53 -32.71 -22.32
N LEU A 14 -13.24 -32.45 -22.53
CA LEU A 14 -12.17 -33.14 -21.79
C LEU A 14 -12.10 -32.70 -20.31
N GLY A 15 -12.44 -31.45 -20.01
CA GLY A 15 -12.56 -30.95 -18.64
C GLY A 15 -13.74 -31.55 -17.87
N VAL A 16 -14.91 -31.72 -18.52
CA VAL A 16 -16.10 -32.31 -17.91
C VAL A 16 -15.98 -33.82 -17.75
N VAL A 17 -15.34 -34.54 -18.67
CA VAL A 17 -15.11 -35.99 -18.56
C VAL A 17 -14.02 -36.32 -17.53
N ALA A 18 -12.97 -35.49 -17.39
CA ALA A 18 -11.97 -35.66 -16.33
C ALA A 18 -12.53 -35.33 -14.93
N LEU A 19 -13.35 -34.28 -14.79
CA LEU A 19 -14.03 -33.97 -13.52
C LEU A 19 -15.02 -35.06 -13.10
N ALA A 20 -15.70 -35.72 -14.05
CA ALA A 20 -16.66 -36.79 -13.76
C ALA A 20 -16.00 -38.07 -13.21
N ALA A 21 -14.79 -38.44 -13.67
CA ALA A 21 -14.09 -39.64 -13.21
C ALA A 21 -13.47 -39.49 -11.80
N PHE A 22 -13.13 -38.27 -11.37
CA PHE A 22 -12.54 -38.01 -10.04
C PHE A 22 -13.57 -37.62 -8.96
N ALA A 23 -14.80 -37.27 -9.34
CA ALA A 23 -15.90 -37.04 -8.41
C ALA A 23 -16.31 -38.33 -7.65
N GLN A 24 -16.27 -39.49 -8.34
CA GLN A 24 -16.77 -40.76 -7.83
C GLN A 24 -16.17 -41.22 -6.48
N PRO A 25 -14.83 -41.24 -6.25
CA PRO A 25 -14.30 -41.70 -4.97
C PRO A 25 -14.58 -40.74 -3.80
N VAL A 26 -14.67 -39.42 -4.02
CA VAL A 26 -14.97 -38.47 -2.93
C VAL A 26 -16.43 -38.57 -2.50
N ASP A 27 -17.34 -38.83 -3.43
CA ASP A 27 -18.76 -39.07 -3.16
C ASP A 27 -19.00 -40.36 -2.36
N GLU A 28 -18.25 -41.42 -2.64
CA GLU A 28 -18.30 -42.69 -1.88
C GLU A 28 -17.67 -42.56 -0.48
N ILE A 29 -16.59 -41.79 -0.37
CA ILE A 29 -15.87 -41.61 0.89
C ILE A 29 -16.60 -40.67 1.84
N TYR A 30 -17.16 -39.57 1.33
CA TYR A 30 -17.82 -38.57 2.15
C TYR A 30 -19.33 -38.83 2.28
N VAL A 31 -19.73 -39.36 3.44
CA VAL A 31 -21.16 -39.52 3.79
C VAL A 31 -21.50 -38.58 4.95
N ARG A 32 -22.31 -37.54 4.67
CA ARG A 32 -22.80 -36.62 5.71
C ARG A 32 -23.69 -37.36 6.70
N LYS A 33 -23.39 -37.24 8.00
CA LYS A 33 -24.17 -37.75 9.12
C LYS A 33 -24.78 -36.59 9.92
N ALA A 34 -25.55 -36.91 10.97
CA ALA A 34 -26.21 -35.91 11.81
C ALA A 34 -25.19 -35.01 12.54
N THR A 35 -24.09 -35.60 12.99
CA THR A 35 -23.04 -34.88 13.72
C THR A 35 -21.75 -34.75 12.91
N PHE A 36 -20.94 -33.74 13.25
CA PHE A 36 -19.58 -33.59 12.71
C PHE A 36 -18.77 -34.87 12.97
N TRP A 37 -18.87 -35.43 14.17
CA TRP A 37 -18.02 -36.53 14.58
C TRP A 37 -18.34 -37.84 13.86
N GLU A 38 -19.61 -38.18 13.70
CA GLU A 38 -20.01 -39.33 12.89
C GLU A 38 -19.56 -39.15 11.44
N THR A 39 -19.74 -37.96 10.86
CA THR A 39 -19.32 -37.67 9.49
C THR A 39 -17.80 -37.83 9.33
N ALA A 40 -17.02 -37.20 10.21
CA ALA A 40 -15.56 -37.23 10.16
C ALA A 40 -15.01 -38.65 10.37
N ARG A 41 -15.60 -39.43 11.27
CA ARG A 41 -15.23 -40.82 11.52
C ARG A 41 -15.56 -41.73 10.34
N THR A 42 -16.77 -41.63 9.80
CA THR A 42 -17.16 -42.40 8.59
C THR A 42 -16.26 -42.05 7.42
N ALA A 43 -15.99 -40.76 7.18
CA ALA A 43 -15.08 -40.35 6.11
C ALA A 43 -13.67 -40.89 6.29
N ARG A 44 -13.14 -40.90 7.52
CA ARG A 44 -11.82 -41.46 7.82
C ARG A 44 -11.78 -42.98 7.66
N ALA A 45 -12.81 -43.70 8.09
CA ALA A 45 -12.93 -45.14 7.90
C ALA A 45 -13.00 -45.51 6.41
N ASN A 46 -13.82 -44.79 5.64
CA ASN A 46 -13.94 -44.98 4.20
C ASN A 46 -12.63 -44.64 3.46
N LEU A 47 -11.89 -43.62 3.91
CA LEU A 47 -10.55 -43.31 3.37
C LEU A 47 -9.56 -44.47 3.60
N LEU A 48 -9.55 -45.04 4.81
CA LEU A 48 -8.67 -46.15 5.13
C LEU A 48 -9.00 -47.39 4.27
N ALA A 49 -10.28 -47.72 4.14
CA ALA A 49 -10.75 -48.80 3.27
C ALA A 49 -10.43 -48.52 1.79
N HIS A 50 -10.61 -47.29 1.33
CA HIS A 50 -10.25 -46.89 -0.04
C HIS A 50 -8.75 -47.10 -0.30
N TRP A 51 -7.88 -46.70 0.62
CA TRP A 51 -6.43 -46.90 0.46
C TRP A 51 -5.99 -48.36 0.51
N GLU A 52 -6.73 -49.21 1.23
CA GLU A 52 -6.55 -50.66 1.19
C GLU A 52 -6.93 -51.21 -0.19
N ASN A 53 -8.06 -50.78 -0.75
CA ASN A 53 -8.54 -51.22 -2.06
C ASN A 53 -7.63 -50.81 -3.22
N VAL A 54 -7.10 -49.58 -3.22
CA VAL A 54 -6.21 -49.08 -4.29
C VAL A 54 -4.74 -49.45 -4.09
N GLY A 55 -4.40 -50.08 -2.96
CA GLY A 55 -3.04 -50.56 -2.68
C GLY A 55 -1.99 -49.46 -2.54
N PHE A 56 -2.39 -48.21 -2.25
CA PHE A 56 -1.48 -47.10 -1.97
C PHE A 56 -2.00 -46.25 -0.81
N ARG A 57 -1.13 -46.01 0.18
CA ARG A 57 -1.39 -45.16 1.34
C ARG A 57 -0.56 -43.87 1.24
N PRO A 58 -1.19 -42.72 0.94
CA PRO A 58 -0.48 -41.44 0.89
C PRO A 58 0.20 -41.11 2.22
N LEU A 59 1.41 -40.57 2.15
CA LEU A 59 2.09 -40.04 3.33
C LEU A 59 1.82 -38.54 3.44
N VAL A 60 1.25 -38.10 4.56
CA VAL A 60 1.10 -36.68 4.91
C VAL A 60 1.84 -36.46 6.22
N HIS A 61 2.96 -35.75 6.20
CA HIS A 61 3.73 -35.51 7.41
C HIS A 61 3.12 -34.38 8.26
N GLY A 62 3.32 -34.43 9.57
CA GLY A 62 2.99 -33.33 10.47
C GLY A 62 3.74 -32.04 10.13
N LEU A 63 3.32 -30.92 10.71
CA LEU A 63 3.95 -29.63 10.44
C LEU A 63 5.39 -29.60 11.00
N MET A 64 6.38 -29.50 10.11
CA MET A 64 7.78 -29.40 10.49
C MET A 64 8.17 -27.93 10.67
N ARG A 65 8.79 -27.59 11.80
CA ARG A 65 9.23 -26.22 12.11
C ARG A 65 10.70 -26.04 11.75
N GLN A 66 11.10 -24.79 11.54
CA GLN A 66 12.52 -24.47 11.42
C GLN A 66 13.31 -25.01 12.63
N LYS A 67 14.51 -25.57 12.39
CA LYS A 67 15.36 -26.26 13.38
C LYS A 67 14.87 -27.62 13.89
N SER A 68 13.77 -28.16 13.38
CA SER A 68 13.43 -29.58 13.59
C SER A 68 14.55 -30.47 13.04
N LYS A 69 14.84 -31.59 13.72
CA LYS A 69 15.70 -32.65 13.15
C LYS A 69 15.05 -33.20 11.87
N SER A 70 15.87 -33.71 10.95
CA SER A 70 15.34 -34.36 9.76
C SER A 70 14.52 -35.59 10.15
N ARG A 71 13.64 -36.05 9.25
CA ARG A 71 12.83 -37.25 9.47
C ARG A 71 12.97 -38.18 8.29
N ARG A 72 13.43 -39.42 8.54
CA ARG A 72 13.38 -40.50 7.56
C ARG A 72 11.92 -40.91 7.36
N ILE A 73 11.52 -41.00 6.10
CA ILE A 73 10.24 -41.52 5.66
C ILE A 73 10.46 -42.71 4.74
N VAL A 74 9.52 -43.65 4.77
CA VAL A 74 9.48 -44.85 3.95
C VAL A 74 8.02 -45.02 3.49
N VAL A 75 7.80 -45.16 2.20
CA VAL A 75 6.46 -45.24 1.59
C VAL A 75 6.42 -46.41 0.62
N ASP A 76 5.39 -47.24 0.71
CA ASP A 76 5.11 -48.27 -0.30
C ASP A 76 4.62 -47.59 -1.59
N VAL A 77 5.28 -47.87 -2.70
CA VAL A 77 4.95 -47.33 -4.02
C VAL A 77 4.70 -48.42 -5.07
N SER A 78 4.47 -49.67 -4.63
CA SER A 78 4.31 -50.84 -5.48
C SER A 78 3.18 -50.72 -6.50
N GLN A 79 2.08 -50.05 -6.14
CA GLN A 79 0.92 -49.80 -7.01
C GLN A 79 0.93 -48.41 -7.65
N VAL A 80 1.97 -47.60 -7.42
CA VAL A 80 2.02 -46.20 -7.85
C VAL A 80 2.54 -46.11 -9.29
N GLU A 81 1.73 -45.54 -10.19
CA GLU A 81 2.14 -45.25 -11.57
C GLU A 81 2.94 -43.94 -11.65
N THR A 82 2.50 -42.91 -10.91
CA THR A 82 3.18 -41.60 -10.82
C THR A 82 3.36 -41.18 -9.37
N LEU A 83 4.61 -41.06 -8.92
CA LEU A 83 4.96 -40.54 -7.61
C LEU A 83 4.96 -39.01 -7.61
N VAL A 84 4.23 -38.41 -6.68
CA VAL A 84 4.14 -36.96 -6.51
C VAL A 84 4.69 -36.56 -5.14
N LEU A 85 5.69 -35.68 -5.13
CA LEU A 85 6.33 -35.14 -3.93
C LEU A 85 5.96 -33.67 -3.76
N THR A 86 5.37 -33.30 -2.62
CA THR A 86 4.95 -31.91 -2.35
C THR A 86 5.44 -31.38 -1.02
N ALA A 87 5.80 -30.09 -0.98
CA ALA A 87 6.09 -29.36 0.25
C ALA A 87 5.36 -28.00 0.27
N ARG A 88 4.49 -27.78 1.28
CA ARG A 88 3.68 -26.55 1.40
C ARG A 88 4.01 -25.70 2.62
N HIS A 89 3.94 -24.38 2.43
CA HIS A 89 4.19 -23.38 3.46
C HIS A 89 2.98 -23.05 4.32
N THR A 90 3.29 -22.52 5.49
CA THR A 90 2.31 -21.92 6.40
C THR A 90 2.17 -20.40 6.24
N VAL A 91 2.99 -19.76 5.41
CA VAL A 91 2.96 -18.31 5.15
C VAL A 91 3.00 -18.11 3.64
N LYS A 92 2.13 -17.25 3.10
CA LYS A 92 2.13 -16.92 1.66
C LYS A 92 3.34 -16.03 1.32
N ASP A 93 3.86 -16.20 0.11
CA ASP A 93 4.85 -15.42 -0.63
C ASP A 93 6.29 -15.39 -0.07
N ARG A 94 6.82 -16.56 0.33
CA ARG A 94 8.24 -16.69 0.72
C ARG A 94 8.95 -17.82 -0.01
N ASN A 95 10.22 -17.59 -0.38
CA ASN A 95 11.04 -18.56 -1.10
C ASN A 95 11.97 -19.27 -0.10
N MET A 96 11.68 -20.51 0.29
CA MET A 96 12.44 -21.19 1.36
C MET A 96 12.73 -22.67 1.03
N PRO A 97 13.86 -23.24 1.50
CA PRO A 97 14.33 -24.55 1.09
C PRO A 97 13.57 -25.70 1.77
N ALA A 98 12.72 -26.41 1.02
CA ALA A 98 12.21 -27.73 1.40
C ALA A 98 13.16 -28.81 0.83
N VAL A 99 13.61 -29.72 1.68
CA VAL A 99 14.66 -30.68 1.33
C VAL A 99 14.12 -32.10 1.40
N TRP A 100 14.27 -32.84 0.29
CA TRP A 100 14.17 -34.30 0.25
C TRP A 100 15.58 -34.84 0.05
N ALA A 101 16.22 -35.27 1.13
CA ALA A 101 17.61 -35.74 1.14
C ALA A 101 17.70 -37.27 1.08
N ALA A 102 18.74 -37.79 0.42
CA ALA A 102 18.91 -39.23 0.19
C ALA A 102 17.64 -39.90 -0.38
N ALA A 103 16.94 -39.19 -1.28
CA ALA A 103 15.71 -39.67 -1.88
C ALA A 103 16.01 -40.79 -2.88
N GLN A 104 15.43 -41.97 -2.67
CA GLN A 104 15.68 -43.16 -3.48
C GLN A 104 14.43 -44.03 -3.62
N LEU A 105 14.38 -44.79 -4.72
CA LEU A 105 13.36 -45.79 -5.02
C LEU A 105 14.00 -47.18 -4.99
N ILE A 106 13.31 -48.15 -4.41
CA ILE A 106 13.74 -49.53 -4.30
C ILE A 106 12.85 -50.37 -5.20
N ASP A 107 13.43 -51.14 -6.12
CA ASP A 107 12.69 -52.07 -6.97
C ASP A 107 12.44 -53.42 -6.27
N LYS A 108 11.74 -54.33 -6.95
CA LYS A 108 11.37 -55.65 -6.43
C LYS A 108 12.57 -56.52 -6.06
N ASP A 109 13.72 -56.28 -6.70
CA ASP A 109 14.98 -57.01 -6.47
C ASP A 109 15.82 -56.36 -5.35
N GLY A 110 15.29 -55.32 -4.70
CA GLY A 110 15.97 -54.61 -3.62
C GLY A 110 17.02 -53.59 -4.09
N LYS A 111 17.12 -53.34 -5.40
CA LYS A 111 18.10 -52.40 -5.95
C LYS A 111 17.62 -50.96 -5.75
N ALA A 112 18.48 -50.15 -5.13
CA ALA A 112 18.22 -48.74 -4.87
C ALA A 112 18.59 -47.88 -6.08
N THR A 113 17.61 -47.12 -6.59
CA THR A 113 17.78 -46.10 -7.61
C THR A 113 17.63 -44.71 -6.97
N PRO A 114 18.69 -43.88 -6.91
CA PRO A 114 18.58 -42.51 -6.43
C PRO A 114 17.57 -41.72 -7.29
N LEU A 115 16.71 -40.93 -6.66
CA LEU A 115 15.66 -40.18 -7.36
C LEU A 115 16.26 -39.13 -8.34
N THR A 116 17.50 -38.71 -8.12
CA THR A 116 18.30 -37.87 -9.03
C THR A 116 18.71 -38.56 -10.34
N ALA A 117 18.64 -39.89 -10.42
CA ALA A 117 18.87 -40.63 -11.65
C ALA A 117 17.63 -40.66 -12.56
N LEU A 118 16.45 -40.30 -12.05
CA LEU A 118 15.21 -40.23 -12.81
C LEU A 118 14.93 -38.79 -13.28
N LYS A 119 14.41 -38.66 -14.50
CA LYS A 119 13.89 -37.38 -15.02
C LYS A 119 12.43 -37.22 -14.57
N PRO A 120 12.08 -36.16 -13.81
CA PRO A 120 10.69 -35.93 -13.44
C PRO A 120 9.86 -35.54 -14.67
N VAL A 121 8.61 -36.02 -14.71
CA VAL A 121 7.68 -35.82 -15.82
C VAL A 121 6.91 -34.50 -15.71
N ARG A 122 6.80 -33.93 -14.51
CA ARG A 122 6.24 -32.59 -14.26
C ARG A 122 6.95 -31.95 -13.07
N LYS A 123 7.22 -30.64 -13.18
CA LYS A 123 7.77 -29.81 -12.11
C LYS A 123 6.93 -28.55 -11.99
N ASP A 124 6.29 -28.38 -10.84
CA ASP A 124 5.51 -27.19 -10.52
C ASP A 124 6.12 -26.56 -9.26
N CYS A 125 7.26 -25.89 -9.42
CA CYS A 125 8.00 -25.26 -8.34
C CYS A 125 8.84 -24.08 -8.83
N ARG A 126 9.15 -23.12 -7.94
CA ARG A 126 9.82 -21.87 -8.30
C ARG A 126 11.30 -22.06 -8.65
N ALA A 127 11.98 -22.99 -7.98
CA ALA A 127 13.28 -23.49 -8.44
C ALA A 127 13.51 -24.94 -7.97
N PHE A 128 14.11 -25.73 -8.85
CA PHE A 128 14.44 -27.15 -8.66
C PHE A 128 15.95 -27.33 -8.82
N TYR A 129 16.66 -27.69 -7.75
CA TYR A 129 18.09 -27.96 -7.80
C TYR A 129 18.36 -29.43 -7.46
N PRO A 130 18.63 -30.29 -8.46
CA PRO A 130 19.19 -31.61 -8.19
C PRO A 130 20.65 -31.39 -7.77
N VAL A 131 20.94 -31.59 -6.48
CA VAL A 131 22.30 -31.37 -5.97
C VAL A 131 23.04 -32.70 -6.00
N HIS A 132 23.92 -32.85 -6.99
CA HIS A 132 24.68 -34.09 -7.18
C HIS A 132 25.87 -34.19 -6.20
N ASN A 133 26.54 -33.07 -5.86
CA ASN A 133 27.82 -33.09 -5.09
C ASN A 133 27.99 -32.05 -3.95
N ARG A 134 27.09 -31.07 -3.75
CA ARG A 134 27.18 -30.14 -2.59
C ARG A 134 26.34 -30.67 -1.43
N GLY A 135 26.91 -30.80 -0.24
CA GLY A 135 26.15 -31.21 0.94
C GLY A 135 25.05 -30.21 1.29
N VAL A 136 23.86 -30.69 1.65
CA VAL A 136 22.79 -29.85 2.20
C VAL A 136 22.68 -30.11 3.70
N SER A 137 22.71 -29.03 4.48
CA SER A 137 22.58 -29.09 5.93
C SER A 137 21.14 -28.86 6.36
N MET A 138 20.59 -29.82 7.11
CA MET A 138 19.35 -29.69 7.84
C MET A 138 19.70 -29.71 9.33
N ARG A 139 19.67 -28.55 9.98
CA ARG A 139 20.20 -28.36 11.33
C ARG A 139 21.67 -28.82 11.42
N GLU A 140 21.99 -29.84 12.22
CA GLU A 140 23.34 -30.35 12.45
C GLU A 140 23.69 -31.50 11.49
N GLU A 141 22.72 -31.99 10.72
CA GLU A 141 22.90 -33.14 9.82
C GLU A 141 23.27 -32.66 8.40
N VAL A 142 24.29 -33.27 7.81
CA VAL A 142 24.76 -32.96 6.44
C VAL A 142 24.53 -34.15 5.54
N PHE A 143 23.72 -33.96 4.50
CA PHE A 143 23.40 -35.01 3.53
C PHE A 143 24.22 -34.82 2.25
N LYS A 144 24.93 -35.86 1.81
CA LYS A 144 25.71 -35.92 0.57
C LYS A 144 25.03 -36.92 -0.38
N GLY A 145 24.65 -36.48 -1.59
CA GLY A 145 24.00 -37.32 -2.61
C GLY A 145 22.46 -37.39 -2.50
N GLY A 146 21.79 -37.47 -3.66
CA GLY A 146 20.33 -37.69 -3.75
C GLY A 146 19.46 -36.58 -3.15
N VAL A 147 19.87 -35.32 -3.25
CA VAL A 147 19.13 -34.19 -2.69
C VAL A 147 18.30 -33.49 -3.76
N ILE A 148 16.98 -33.50 -3.57
CA ILE A 148 16.07 -32.58 -4.25
C ILE A 148 15.81 -31.42 -3.29
N ALA A 149 16.46 -30.28 -3.55
CA ALA A 149 16.09 -29.03 -2.93
C ALA A 149 14.98 -28.39 -3.78
N VAL A 150 13.74 -28.42 -3.28
CA VAL A 150 12.63 -27.68 -3.87
C VAL A 150 12.57 -26.32 -3.19
N PHE A 151 12.88 -25.26 -3.94
CA PHE A 151 12.54 -23.91 -3.50
C PHE A 151 11.07 -23.72 -3.83
N THR A 152 10.23 -24.02 -2.85
CA THR A 152 8.79 -23.84 -2.96
C THR A 152 8.52 -22.36 -2.72
N GLY A 153 7.82 -21.74 -3.67
CA GLY A 153 7.16 -20.45 -3.45
C GLY A 153 6.02 -20.64 -2.46
N ASN A 154 4.76 -20.65 -2.91
CA ASN A 154 3.61 -20.94 -2.02
C ASN A 154 3.34 -22.44 -1.83
N SER A 155 3.67 -23.25 -2.83
CA SER A 155 3.62 -24.71 -2.87
C SER A 155 4.62 -25.17 -3.94
N GLY A 156 5.16 -26.39 -3.84
CA GLY A 156 5.87 -26.97 -4.97
C GLY A 156 5.71 -28.47 -5.04
N GLU A 157 5.54 -28.97 -6.25
CA GLU A 157 5.23 -30.36 -6.60
C GLU A 157 6.16 -30.89 -7.68
N ILE A 158 6.57 -32.15 -7.54
CA ILE A 158 7.40 -32.86 -8.51
C ILE A 158 6.82 -34.23 -8.75
N HIS A 159 6.70 -34.61 -10.02
CA HIS A 159 6.11 -35.86 -10.45
C HIS A 159 7.16 -36.76 -11.09
N TYR A 160 7.19 -38.02 -10.72
CA TYR A 160 8.04 -39.07 -11.28
C TYR A 160 7.17 -40.22 -11.78
N ARG A 161 7.34 -40.60 -13.04
CA ARG A 161 6.68 -41.80 -13.57
C ARG A 161 7.44 -43.03 -13.08
N LEU A 162 6.74 -43.92 -12.40
CA LEU A 162 7.29 -45.15 -11.82
C LEU A 162 6.90 -46.40 -12.59
N ASP A 163 5.79 -46.37 -13.34
CA ASP A 163 5.25 -47.52 -14.10
C ASP A 163 5.13 -48.81 -13.26
N ARG A 164 4.88 -48.68 -11.95
CA ARG A 164 4.82 -49.80 -10.98
C ARG A 164 6.10 -50.67 -10.88
N LYS A 165 7.26 -50.12 -11.28
CA LYS A 165 8.56 -50.82 -11.23
C LYS A 165 9.18 -50.87 -9.83
N TYR A 166 8.78 -49.96 -8.96
CA TYR A 166 9.37 -49.78 -7.63
C TYR A 166 8.39 -50.19 -6.53
N VAL A 167 8.89 -50.79 -5.45
CA VAL A 167 8.07 -51.19 -4.29
C VAL A 167 8.16 -50.19 -3.14
N ARG A 168 9.26 -49.43 -3.03
CA ARG A 168 9.48 -48.55 -1.87
C ARG A 168 10.12 -47.23 -2.27
N PHE A 169 9.65 -46.13 -1.69
CA PHE A 169 10.28 -44.83 -1.72
C PHE A 169 10.82 -44.47 -0.34
N GLU A 170 12.07 -43.99 -0.28
CA GLU A 170 12.72 -43.57 0.96
C GLU A 170 13.33 -42.18 0.81
N ALA A 171 13.20 -41.34 1.84
CA ALA A 171 13.87 -40.04 1.89
C ALA A 171 14.01 -39.52 3.34
N ASN A 172 14.94 -38.60 3.56
CA ASN A 172 14.98 -37.75 4.74
C ASN A 172 14.36 -36.38 4.39
N ILE A 173 13.24 -36.05 5.02
CA ILE A 173 12.57 -34.77 4.82
C ILE A 173 13.04 -33.75 5.85
N GLY A 174 13.21 -32.49 5.41
CA GLY A 174 13.48 -31.41 6.34
C GLY A 174 13.65 -30.02 5.75
N ILE A 175 14.06 -29.11 6.63
CA ILE A 175 14.16 -27.68 6.36
C ILE A 175 15.64 -27.28 6.29
N GLY A 176 16.08 -26.72 5.17
CA GLY A 176 17.48 -26.31 4.97
C GLY A 176 17.88 -25.07 5.80
N ASN A 177 19.15 -24.99 6.22
CA ASN A 177 19.69 -23.94 7.11
C ASN A 177 19.82 -22.52 6.50
N GLY A 178 19.37 -22.30 5.26
CA GLY A 178 19.70 -21.09 4.48
C GLY A 178 18.91 -19.82 4.83
N THR A 179 17.99 -19.85 5.80
CA THR A 179 17.01 -18.78 6.00
C THR A 179 16.88 -18.42 7.48
N LYS A 180 16.71 -17.12 7.80
CA LYS A 180 16.62 -16.59 9.18
C LYS A 180 15.18 -16.42 9.69
N ASP A 181 14.19 -16.46 8.80
CA ASP A 181 12.79 -16.26 9.15
C ASP A 181 12.16 -17.53 9.72
N PRO A 182 11.27 -17.44 10.73
CA PRO A 182 10.52 -18.58 11.24
C PRO A 182 9.45 -19.03 10.23
N TYR A 183 9.48 -20.30 9.83
CA TYR A 183 8.45 -20.92 8.98
C TYR A 183 8.24 -22.38 9.33
N SER A 184 7.23 -22.98 8.69
CA SER A 184 6.93 -24.39 8.84
C SER A 184 6.40 -24.99 7.54
N LEU A 185 6.81 -26.23 7.27
CA LEU A 185 6.52 -26.98 6.05
C LEU A 185 5.72 -28.25 6.34
N ARG A 186 4.85 -28.62 5.41
CA ARG A 186 4.20 -29.94 5.36
C ARG A 186 4.65 -30.68 4.11
N PHE A 187 5.19 -31.88 4.29
CA PHE A 187 5.62 -32.77 3.22
C PHE A 187 4.51 -33.79 2.94
N LYS A 188 4.22 -34.08 1.67
CA LYS A 188 3.37 -35.20 1.27
C LYS A 188 3.98 -36.03 0.14
N VAL A 189 3.67 -37.32 0.15
CA VAL A 189 3.94 -38.28 -0.92
C VAL A 189 2.59 -38.80 -1.42
N LEU A 190 2.27 -38.53 -2.68
CA LEU A 190 0.97 -38.79 -3.31
C LEU A 190 1.18 -39.61 -4.60
N ASP A 191 0.10 -40.20 -5.11
CA ASP A 191 0.01 -40.90 -6.40
C ASP A 191 -0.58 -40.03 -7.52
N ARG A 192 -0.98 -38.79 -7.18
CA ARG A 192 -1.72 -37.87 -8.02
C ARG A 192 -1.37 -36.41 -7.68
N PRO A 193 -1.68 -35.45 -8.57
CA PRO A 193 -1.51 -34.02 -8.30
C PRO A 193 -2.16 -33.59 -6.96
N HIS A 194 -1.58 -32.61 -6.26
CA HIS A 194 -2.08 -32.18 -4.94
C HIS A 194 -3.49 -31.62 -4.98
N ASP A 195 -3.86 -30.91 -6.05
CA ASP A 195 -5.24 -30.40 -6.25
C ASP A 195 -6.28 -31.53 -6.34
N GLN A 196 -5.82 -32.77 -6.52
CA GLN A 196 -6.61 -33.99 -6.50
C GLN A 196 -6.38 -34.85 -5.24
N ASP A 197 -5.68 -34.34 -4.21
CA ASP A 197 -5.49 -35.06 -2.95
C ASP A 197 -6.84 -35.32 -2.27
N ILE A 198 -7.21 -36.60 -2.17
CA ILE A 198 -8.49 -37.04 -1.60
C ILE A 198 -8.66 -36.53 -0.16
N CYS A 199 -7.59 -36.46 0.64
CA CYS A 199 -7.69 -35.92 2.00
C CYS A 199 -8.08 -34.43 2.00
N ASP A 200 -7.55 -33.65 1.05
CA ASP A 200 -7.87 -32.23 0.93
C ASP A 200 -9.31 -32.04 0.41
N LEU A 201 -9.74 -32.84 -0.56
CA LEU A 201 -11.10 -32.78 -1.13
C LEU A 201 -12.19 -33.23 -0.14
N VAL A 202 -11.98 -34.33 0.57
CA VAL A 202 -12.91 -34.80 1.62
C VAL A 202 -12.98 -33.79 2.76
N TRP A 203 -11.83 -33.23 3.18
CA TRP A 203 -11.83 -32.21 4.21
C TRP A 203 -12.55 -30.93 3.78
N GLN A 204 -12.47 -30.53 2.50
CA GLN A 204 -13.24 -29.37 2.00
C GLN A 204 -14.74 -29.58 2.15
N ARG A 205 -15.26 -30.80 1.91
CA ARG A 205 -16.67 -31.13 2.13
C ARG A 205 -17.04 -31.11 3.62
N ILE A 206 -16.23 -31.72 4.48
CA ILE A 206 -16.41 -31.66 5.95
C ILE A 206 -16.41 -30.20 6.41
N ALA A 207 -15.47 -29.39 5.95
CA ALA A 207 -15.32 -27.99 6.37
C ALA A 207 -16.45 -27.08 5.87
N ARG A 208 -17.03 -27.40 4.71
CA ARG A 208 -18.22 -26.74 4.18
C ARG A 208 -19.45 -27.07 5.03
N ASP A 209 -19.66 -28.34 5.36
CA ASP A 209 -20.86 -28.79 6.06
C ASP A 209 -20.79 -28.52 7.58
N PHE A 210 -19.57 -28.46 8.15
CA PHE A 210 -19.30 -28.24 9.58
C PHE A 210 -18.23 -27.15 9.83
N PRO A 211 -18.49 -25.89 9.44
CA PRO A 211 -17.50 -24.82 9.46
C PRO A 211 -17.06 -24.40 10.88
N ALA A 212 -17.89 -24.63 11.90
CA ALA A 212 -17.55 -24.32 13.29
C ALA A 212 -16.46 -25.25 13.83
N HIS A 213 -16.58 -26.55 13.56
CA HIS A 213 -15.61 -27.58 13.94
C HIS A 213 -14.35 -27.49 13.12
N ALA A 214 -14.47 -27.29 11.81
CA ALA A 214 -13.30 -27.21 10.92
C ALA A 214 -12.33 -26.08 11.31
N ARG A 215 -12.82 -24.98 11.91
CA ARG A 215 -11.98 -23.90 12.48
C ARG A 215 -11.07 -24.38 13.62
N GLU A 216 -11.42 -25.42 14.35
CA GLU A 216 -10.57 -25.99 15.40
C GLU A 216 -9.40 -26.78 14.83
N PHE A 217 -9.65 -27.51 13.75
CA PHE A 217 -8.63 -28.23 13.01
C PHE A 217 -7.70 -27.26 12.28
N GLY A 218 -8.22 -26.16 11.74
CA GLY A 218 -7.44 -25.19 10.99
C GLY A 218 -6.73 -25.86 9.82
N ARG A 219 -5.39 -25.83 9.81
CA ARG A 219 -4.59 -26.51 8.77
C ARG A 219 -4.31 -27.98 9.06
N ASP A 220 -4.79 -28.52 10.18
CA ASP A 220 -4.57 -29.91 10.57
C ASP A 220 -5.70 -30.85 10.12
N GLY A 221 -6.76 -30.32 9.49
CA GLY A 221 -7.95 -31.11 9.14
C GLY A 221 -7.68 -32.27 8.18
N ASN A 222 -7.07 -31.97 7.03
CA ASN A 222 -6.61 -32.97 6.08
C ASN A 222 -5.53 -33.91 6.66
N TYR A 223 -4.68 -33.40 7.56
CA TYR A 223 -3.68 -34.23 8.24
C TYR A 223 -4.32 -35.20 9.23
N TRP A 224 -5.43 -34.82 9.86
CA TRP A 224 -6.18 -35.69 10.76
C TRP A 224 -6.84 -36.86 10.01
N LEU A 225 -7.28 -36.64 8.77
CA LEU A 225 -7.82 -37.69 7.90
C LEU A 225 -6.75 -38.67 7.40
N ALA A 226 -5.48 -38.25 7.34
CA ALA A 226 -4.40 -39.09 6.85
C ALA A 226 -4.21 -40.35 7.72
N ALA A 227 -3.86 -41.48 7.10
CA ALA A 227 -3.53 -42.72 7.82
C ALA A 227 -2.39 -42.53 8.84
N THR A 228 -1.52 -41.54 8.60
CA THR A 228 -0.35 -41.20 9.41
C THR A 228 -0.64 -40.20 10.54
N ALA A 229 -1.91 -39.83 10.76
CA ALA A 229 -2.32 -38.92 11.83
C ALA A 229 -1.98 -39.51 13.21
N PRO A 230 -1.20 -38.83 14.07
CA PRO A 230 -0.81 -39.35 15.38
C PRO A 230 -1.85 -39.03 16.46
N GLU A 231 -1.92 -39.85 17.52
CA GLU A 231 -2.88 -39.69 18.62
C GLU A 231 -2.74 -38.36 19.39
N TRP A 232 -1.52 -37.80 19.47
CA TRP A 232 -1.30 -36.51 20.13
C TRP A 232 -2.03 -35.35 19.43
N LEU A 233 -2.39 -35.50 18.15
CA LEU A 233 -3.06 -34.47 17.37
C LEU A 233 -4.45 -34.16 17.95
N GLU A 234 -5.23 -35.19 18.31
CA GLU A 234 -6.56 -35.04 18.91
C GLU A 234 -6.48 -34.33 20.26
N LYS A 235 -5.53 -34.73 21.11
CA LYS A 235 -5.26 -34.02 22.39
C LYS A 235 -4.99 -32.54 22.14
N ARG A 236 -4.14 -32.22 21.15
CA ARG A 236 -3.81 -30.83 20.80
C ARG A 236 -5.03 -30.06 20.30
N LEU A 237 -5.94 -30.71 19.56
CA LEU A 237 -7.18 -30.12 19.07
C LEU A 237 -8.14 -29.81 20.23
N MET A 238 -8.35 -30.75 21.14
CA MET A 238 -9.14 -30.55 22.37
C MET A 238 -8.56 -29.40 23.22
N ASP A 239 -7.25 -29.44 23.50
CA ASP A 239 -6.56 -28.40 24.29
C ASP A 239 -6.77 -27.02 23.68
N ARG A 240 -6.71 -26.93 22.34
CA ARG A 240 -6.91 -25.69 21.58
C ARG A 240 -8.36 -25.21 21.66
N ALA A 241 -9.33 -26.10 21.47
CA ALA A 241 -10.75 -25.77 21.50
C ALA A 241 -11.17 -25.29 22.88
N ILE A 242 -10.84 -26.02 23.95
CA ILE A 242 -11.13 -25.64 25.34
C ILE A 242 -10.44 -24.32 25.70
N LYS A 243 -9.18 -24.12 25.28
CA LYS A 243 -8.48 -22.85 25.49
C LYS A 243 -9.22 -21.66 24.86
N ARG A 244 -9.89 -21.85 23.71
CA ARG A 244 -10.66 -20.80 23.03
C ARG A 244 -11.99 -20.49 23.70
N VAL A 245 -12.58 -21.42 24.45
CA VAL A 245 -13.75 -21.15 25.32
C VAL A 245 -13.39 -20.13 26.43
N GLY A 246 -12.14 -20.11 26.87
CA GLY A 246 -11.65 -19.23 27.93
C GLY A 246 -12.10 -19.69 29.32
N GLY A 247 -12.37 -18.75 30.22
CA GLY A 247 -12.76 -19.04 31.60
C GLY A 247 -14.06 -19.83 31.76
N LEU A 248 -14.95 -19.80 30.75
CA LEU A 248 -16.18 -20.59 30.75
C LEU A 248 -15.94 -22.08 30.47
N GLY A 249 -14.74 -22.49 30.05
CA GLY A 249 -14.40 -23.88 29.71
C GLY A 249 -13.73 -24.66 30.85
N GLU A 250 -13.81 -24.19 32.11
CA GLU A 250 -13.12 -24.80 33.25
C GLU A 250 -13.56 -26.25 33.51
N GLY A 251 -14.87 -26.50 33.59
CA GLY A 251 -15.42 -27.85 33.75
C GLY A 251 -15.03 -28.80 32.60
N LEU A 252 -15.03 -28.30 31.36
CA LEU A 252 -14.59 -29.08 30.19
C LEU A 252 -13.12 -29.48 30.30
N ARG A 253 -12.27 -28.59 30.83
CA ARG A 253 -10.85 -28.91 31.09
C ARG A 253 -10.70 -30.01 32.15
N GLY A 254 -11.53 -29.96 33.21
CA GLY A 254 -11.58 -31.01 34.22
C GLY A 254 -11.96 -32.37 33.64
N GLN A 255 -13.03 -32.40 32.84
CA GLN A 255 -13.52 -33.61 32.18
C GLN A 255 -12.51 -34.16 31.16
N GLN A 256 -11.86 -33.29 30.37
CA GLN A 256 -10.78 -33.67 29.46
C GLN A 256 -9.62 -34.34 30.21
N LYS A 257 -9.20 -33.77 31.35
CA LYS A 257 -8.11 -34.32 32.16
C LYS A 257 -8.47 -35.72 32.69
N ALA A 258 -9.70 -35.90 33.19
CA ALA A 258 -10.19 -37.19 33.66
C ALA A 258 -10.26 -38.23 32.52
N LEU A 259 -10.77 -37.84 31.35
CA LEU A 259 -10.84 -38.71 30.18
C LEU A 259 -9.46 -39.15 29.71
N LEU A 260 -8.49 -38.23 29.61
CA LEU A 260 -7.13 -38.57 29.19
C LEU A 260 -6.39 -39.42 30.21
N ALA A 261 -6.70 -39.28 31.51
CA ALA A 261 -6.14 -40.15 32.56
C ALA A 261 -6.63 -41.60 32.43
N ALA A 262 -7.85 -41.82 31.93
CA ALA A 262 -8.41 -43.15 31.69
C ALA A 262 -7.82 -43.87 30.45
N LYS A 263 -6.93 -43.21 29.68
CA LYS A 263 -6.27 -43.74 28.47
C LYS A 263 -7.22 -44.48 27.50
N PRO A 264 -8.36 -43.88 27.10
CA PRO A 264 -9.30 -44.51 26.18
C PRO A 264 -8.65 -44.73 24.82
N SER A 265 -9.04 -45.82 24.15
CA SER A 265 -8.60 -46.12 22.79
C SER A 265 -8.94 -44.95 21.85
N ARG A 266 -8.19 -44.82 20.75
CA ARG A 266 -8.39 -43.74 19.78
C ARG A 266 -9.81 -43.72 19.19
N GLU A 267 -10.43 -44.89 19.07
CA GLU A 267 -11.79 -45.06 18.54
C GLU A 267 -12.89 -44.79 19.58
N ASP A 268 -12.53 -44.51 20.84
CA ASP A 268 -13.49 -44.16 21.88
C ASP A 268 -14.21 -42.83 21.54
N PRO A 269 -15.55 -42.84 21.37
CA PRO A 269 -16.30 -41.66 20.95
C PRO A 269 -16.16 -40.49 21.94
N ARG A 270 -15.91 -40.78 23.23
CA ARG A 270 -15.79 -39.77 24.30
C ARG A 270 -14.64 -38.80 24.06
N ARG A 271 -13.57 -39.22 23.37
CA ARG A 271 -12.39 -38.38 23.05
C ARG A 271 -12.76 -37.13 22.27
N MET A 272 -13.75 -37.24 21.40
CA MET A 272 -14.07 -36.18 20.45
C MET A 272 -15.43 -35.55 20.74
N GLU A 273 -16.24 -36.17 21.59
CA GLU A 273 -17.33 -35.50 22.31
C GLU A 273 -16.82 -34.28 23.10
N VAL A 274 -15.67 -34.37 23.77
CA VAL A 274 -15.07 -33.22 24.47
C VAL A 274 -14.73 -32.08 23.48
N LEU A 275 -14.26 -32.41 22.28
CA LEU A 275 -13.98 -31.41 21.24
C LEU A 275 -15.29 -30.79 20.72
N ASP A 276 -16.32 -31.61 20.48
CA ASP A 276 -17.64 -31.17 20.04
C ASP A 276 -18.27 -30.21 21.07
N ARG A 277 -18.30 -30.61 22.35
CA ARG A 277 -18.75 -29.78 23.46
C ARG A 277 -17.93 -28.51 23.60
N ALA A 278 -16.61 -28.56 23.44
CA ALA A 278 -15.79 -27.34 23.44
C ALA A 278 -16.15 -26.38 22.28
N VAL A 279 -16.52 -26.89 21.10
CA VAL A 279 -17.00 -26.07 19.98
C VAL A 279 -18.35 -25.41 20.32
N GLN A 280 -19.28 -26.16 20.90
CA GLN A 280 -20.59 -25.66 21.34
C GLN A 280 -20.45 -24.60 22.44
N TYR A 281 -19.62 -24.86 23.45
CA TYR A 281 -19.35 -23.93 24.56
C TYR A 281 -18.66 -22.67 24.09
N ARG A 282 -17.77 -22.76 23.09
CA ARG A 282 -17.19 -21.58 22.46
C ARG A 282 -18.27 -20.77 21.76
N GLN A 283 -19.17 -21.40 20.99
CA GLN A 283 -20.28 -20.69 20.35
C GLN A 283 -21.17 -19.98 21.39
N ALA A 284 -21.50 -20.67 22.49
CA ALA A 284 -22.23 -20.09 23.61
C ALA A 284 -21.46 -18.92 24.26
N ALA A 285 -20.16 -19.09 24.54
CA ALA A 285 -19.31 -18.04 25.06
C ALA A 285 -19.28 -16.82 24.12
N ASP A 286 -19.08 -17.04 22.82
CA ASP A 286 -19.07 -16.01 21.79
C ASP A 286 -20.41 -15.27 21.67
N MET A 287 -21.53 -15.87 22.09
CA MET A 287 -22.84 -15.20 22.17
C MET A 287 -22.99 -14.41 23.47
N VAL A 288 -22.65 -15.03 24.60
CA VAL A 288 -22.75 -14.43 25.94
C VAL A 288 -21.90 -13.16 26.04
N TRP A 289 -20.70 -13.16 25.47
CA TRP A 289 -19.82 -11.98 25.47
C TRP A 289 -20.29 -10.86 24.52
N ARG A 290 -21.35 -11.08 23.72
CA ARG A 290 -21.94 -10.01 22.91
C ARG A 290 -22.81 -9.09 23.73
N VAL A 291 -23.24 -9.46 24.94
CA VAL A 291 -24.09 -8.62 25.79
C VAL A 291 -23.22 -8.05 26.91
N ASP A 292 -22.83 -6.78 26.76
CA ASP A 292 -22.22 -6.03 27.85
C ASP A 292 -23.31 -5.22 28.55
N SER A 293 -23.91 -5.79 29.60
CA SER A 293 -25.00 -5.15 30.35
C SER A 293 -24.61 -3.77 30.89
N LYS A 294 -23.32 -3.53 31.20
CA LYS A 294 -22.84 -2.23 31.67
C LYS A 294 -22.80 -1.22 30.54
N ALA A 295 -22.36 -1.62 29.35
CA ALA A 295 -22.41 -0.77 28.16
C ALA A 295 -23.87 -0.48 27.75
N ILE A 296 -24.72 -1.51 27.69
CA ILE A 296 -26.15 -1.38 27.36
C ILE A 296 -26.85 -0.43 28.31
N ARG A 297 -26.63 -0.55 29.62
CA ARG A 297 -27.18 0.36 30.63
C ARG A 297 -26.87 1.83 30.30
N GLY A 298 -25.61 2.14 29.94
CA GLY A 298 -25.21 3.49 29.57
C GLY A 298 -25.92 4.02 28.30
N PHE A 299 -26.35 3.16 27.39
CA PHE A 299 -27.17 3.54 26.24
C PHE A 299 -28.66 3.71 26.62
N VAL A 300 -29.19 2.85 27.49
CA VAL A 300 -30.58 2.94 27.98
C VAL A 300 -30.79 4.22 28.80
N GLU A 301 -29.81 4.61 29.62
CA GLU A 301 -29.83 5.85 30.40
C GLU A 301 -29.83 7.12 29.54
N GLN A 302 -29.48 7.01 28.25
CA GLN A 302 -29.55 8.10 27.27
C GLN A 302 -30.85 8.10 26.46
N ALA A 303 -31.70 7.08 26.61
CA ALA A 303 -32.97 6.99 25.89
C ALA A 303 -34.01 7.95 26.51
N PRO A 304 -34.93 8.50 25.69
CA PRO A 304 -36.09 9.24 26.19
C PRO A 304 -37.05 8.33 27.01
N ASP A 305 -38.17 8.88 27.50
CA ASP A 305 -39.13 8.25 28.43
C ASP A 305 -39.33 6.73 28.25
N GLY A 306 -39.26 5.97 29.36
CA GLY A 306 -39.38 4.50 29.37
C GLY A 306 -38.11 3.74 29.75
N GLY A 307 -36.98 4.44 29.96
CA GLY A 307 -35.70 3.85 30.36
C GLY A 307 -35.76 2.95 31.60
N GLN A 308 -36.56 3.29 32.61
CA GLN A 308 -36.66 2.48 33.84
C GLN A 308 -37.19 1.06 33.60
N ALA A 309 -38.19 0.89 32.72
CA ALA A 309 -38.73 -0.43 32.39
C ALA A 309 -37.71 -1.27 31.61
N LEU A 310 -36.94 -0.63 30.72
CA LEU A 310 -35.85 -1.26 29.98
C LEU A 310 -34.69 -1.64 30.90
N LEU A 311 -34.34 -0.81 31.88
CA LEU A 311 -33.33 -1.13 32.90
C LEU A 311 -33.74 -2.34 33.75
N ALA A 312 -35.00 -2.40 34.19
CA ALA A 312 -35.50 -3.56 34.94
C ALA A 312 -35.45 -4.86 34.11
N ARG A 313 -35.71 -4.79 32.80
CA ARG A 313 -35.53 -5.93 31.88
C ARG A 313 -34.06 -6.31 31.70
N LEU A 314 -33.19 -5.31 31.54
CA LEU A 314 -31.75 -5.53 31.44
C LEU A 314 -31.18 -6.20 32.68
N ASP A 315 -31.64 -5.82 33.87
CA ASP A 315 -31.20 -6.40 35.13
C ASP A 315 -31.61 -7.86 35.27
N ARG A 316 -32.83 -8.22 34.84
CA ARG A 316 -33.25 -9.64 34.76
C ARG A 316 -32.40 -10.42 33.76
N ALA A 317 -32.20 -9.88 32.56
CA ALA A 317 -31.37 -10.52 31.53
C ALA A 317 -29.92 -10.70 32.00
N HIS A 318 -29.37 -9.71 32.73
CA HIS A 318 -28.04 -9.78 33.31
C HIS A 318 -27.92 -10.89 34.35
N ALA A 319 -28.89 -10.99 35.28
CA ALA A 319 -28.91 -12.06 36.28
C ALA A 319 -29.00 -13.45 35.62
N GLU A 320 -29.85 -13.62 34.61
CA GLU A 320 -29.93 -14.87 33.83
C GLU A 320 -28.60 -15.16 33.11
N LEU A 321 -27.94 -14.14 32.54
CA LEU A 321 -26.67 -14.30 31.84
C LEU A 321 -25.54 -14.76 32.77
N GLU A 322 -25.46 -14.21 33.99
CA GLU A 322 -24.49 -14.65 34.99
C GLU A 322 -24.77 -16.07 35.49
N ALA A 323 -26.05 -16.45 35.65
CA ALA A 323 -26.42 -17.83 35.95
C ALA A 323 -26.00 -18.80 34.83
N VAL A 324 -26.20 -18.40 33.56
CA VAL A 324 -25.73 -19.17 32.39
C VAL A 324 -24.22 -19.33 32.40
N LYS A 325 -23.46 -18.24 32.61
CA LYS A 325 -21.98 -18.27 32.71
C LYS A 325 -21.52 -19.21 33.83
N ALA A 326 -22.16 -19.18 34.99
CA ALA A 326 -21.82 -20.05 36.13
C ALA A 326 -22.02 -21.54 35.79
N ARG A 327 -23.09 -21.89 35.07
CA ARG A 327 -23.37 -23.26 34.62
C ARG A 327 -22.42 -23.73 33.53
N LEU A 328 -22.08 -22.86 32.57
CA LEU A 328 -21.06 -23.15 31.55
C LEU A 328 -19.70 -23.45 32.20
N ARG A 329 -19.27 -22.68 33.22
CA ARG A 329 -18.02 -22.98 33.96
C ARG A 329 -18.01 -24.38 34.56
N LYS A 330 -19.17 -24.93 34.94
CA LYS A 330 -19.34 -26.28 35.50
C LYS A 330 -19.51 -27.38 34.45
N ALA A 331 -19.44 -27.05 33.16
CA ALA A 331 -19.69 -27.97 32.05
C ALA A 331 -21.09 -28.64 32.09
N ASP A 332 -22.12 -27.86 32.44
CA ASP A 332 -23.53 -28.24 32.36
C ASP A 332 -24.12 -27.93 30.97
N ASP A 333 -24.30 -28.96 30.15
CA ASP A 333 -24.75 -28.81 28.75
C ASP A 333 -26.22 -28.40 28.62
N THR A 334 -27.03 -28.64 29.65
CA THR A 334 -28.47 -28.33 29.61
C THR A 334 -28.73 -26.83 29.52
N VAL A 335 -27.75 -25.99 29.85
CA VAL A 335 -27.85 -24.53 29.73
C VAL A 335 -27.66 -24.01 28.30
N LEU A 336 -27.06 -24.80 27.39
CA LEU A 336 -26.72 -24.35 26.04
C LEU A 336 -27.95 -23.90 25.25
N ALA A 337 -29.09 -24.61 25.41
CA ALA A 337 -30.34 -24.27 24.75
C ALA A 337 -30.94 -22.93 25.24
N ARG A 338 -30.57 -22.47 26.44
CA ARG A 338 -31.06 -21.21 27.03
C ARG A 338 -30.23 -19.99 26.61
N VAL A 339 -28.96 -20.19 26.23
CA VAL A 339 -28.02 -19.11 25.85
C VAL A 339 -28.62 -18.15 24.79
N PRO A 340 -29.22 -18.62 23.67
CA PRO A 340 -29.74 -17.72 22.65
C PRO A 340 -30.83 -16.78 23.16
N ALA A 341 -31.77 -17.29 23.96
CA ALA A 341 -32.90 -16.50 24.46
C ALA A 341 -32.45 -15.37 25.41
N VAL A 342 -31.52 -15.66 26.32
CA VAL A 342 -31.01 -14.66 27.28
C VAL A 342 -30.19 -13.58 26.58
N VAL A 343 -29.37 -13.98 25.60
CA VAL A 343 -28.59 -13.05 24.78
C VAL A 343 -29.51 -12.16 23.94
N GLU A 344 -30.56 -12.73 23.35
CA GLU A 344 -31.54 -11.98 22.57
C GLU A 344 -32.32 -10.97 23.42
N GLU A 345 -32.70 -11.30 24.65
CA GLU A 345 -33.38 -10.34 25.54
C GLU A 345 -32.49 -9.12 25.85
N GLY A 346 -31.22 -9.34 26.16
CA GLY A 346 -30.26 -8.24 26.37
C GLY A 346 -30.08 -7.37 25.12
N GLN A 347 -29.99 -7.99 23.93
CA GLN A 347 -29.91 -7.29 22.65
C GLN A 347 -31.21 -6.56 22.28
N ALA A 348 -32.37 -7.12 22.63
CA ALA A 348 -33.67 -6.50 22.39
C ALA A 348 -33.83 -5.23 23.24
N VAL A 349 -33.40 -5.25 24.50
CA VAL A 349 -33.38 -4.06 25.36
C VAL A 349 -32.52 -2.95 24.74
N LEU A 350 -31.31 -3.29 24.29
CA LEU A 350 -30.45 -2.33 23.59
C LEU A 350 -31.16 -1.72 22.37
N ARG A 351 -31.69 -2.56 21.47
CA ARG A 351 -32.31 -2.10 20.22
C ARG A 351 -33.54 -1.22 20.49
N GLN A 352 -34.37 -1.57 21.47
CA GLN A 352 -35.51 -0.76 21.88
C GLN A 352 -35.09 0.60 22.43
N ALA A 353 -33.99 0.67 23.19
CA ALA A 353 -33.45 1.95 23.67
C ALA A 353 -32.85 2.81 22.55
N LEU A 354 -32.23 2.18 21.54
CA LEU A 354 -31.55 2.91 20.46
C LEU A 354 -32.51 3.48 19.42
N ILE A 355 -33.59 2.79 19.06
CA ILE A 355 -34.49 3.21 17.96
C ILE A 355 -34.94 4.69 18.10
N PRO A 356 -35.44 5.16 19.26
CA PRO A 356 -35.83 6.57 19.44
C PRO A 356 -34.66 7.54 19.25
N VAL A 357 -33.48 7.18 19.74
CA VAL A 357 -32.27 8.02 19.68
C VAL A 357 -31.70 8.10 18.26
N LEU A 358 -31.74 6.99 17.52
CA LEU A 358 -31.31 6.95 16.13
C LEU A 358 -32.31 7.66 15.20
N GLY A 359 -33.58 7.73 15.59
CA GLY A 359 -34.68 8.26 14.77
C GLY A 359 -34.99 7.38 13.56
N THR A 360 -34.59 6.12 13.59
CA THR A 360 -34.86 5.10 12.56
C THR A 360 -34.67 3.70 13.12
N GLU A 361 -35.28 2.73 12.46
CA GLU A 361 -35.09 1.30 12.73
C GLU A 361 -34.16 0.64 11.74
N GLU A 362 -33.75 1.33 10.68
CA GLU A 362 -33.00 0.75 9.57
C GLU A 362 -31.58 1.32 9.44
N ILE A 363 -30.61 0.42 9.32
CA ILE A 363 -29.20 0.75 9.01
C ILE A 363 -28.80 0.07 7.71
N LEU A 364 -28.41 0.85 6.71
CA LEU A 364 -27.83 0.40 5.45
C LEU A 364 -26.31 0.24 5.62
N PHE A 365 -25.71 -0.82 5.07
CA PHE A 365 -24.27 -1.08 5.14
C PHE A 365 -23.79 -1.98 4.00
N THR A 366 -22.48 -1.99 3.77
CA THR A 366 -21.82 -2.87 2.80
C THR A 366 -21.04 -3.98 3.48
N VAL A 367 -21.02 -5.16 2.86
CA VAL A 367 -20.23 -6.32 3.29
C VAL A 367 -19.30 -6.73 2.16
N ARG A 368 -18.00 -6.53 2.35
CA ARG A 368 -16.98 -6.82 1.34
C ARG A 368 -15.65 -7.23 1.96
N ASN A 369 -14.74 -7.77 1.17
CA ASN A 369 -13.36 -7.97 1.60
C ASN A 369 -12.55 -6.68 1.42
N ALA A 370 -11.48 -6.55 2.20
CA ALA A 370 -10.55 -5.44 2.05
C ALA A 370 -9.68 -5.58 0.79
N GLY A 371 -9.15 -4.45 0.33
CA GLY A 371 -8.17 -4.40 -0.76
C GLY A 371 -6.94 -5.28 -0.52
N THR A 372 -6.25 -5.67 -1.59
CA THR A 372 -5.16 -6.67 -1.50
C THR A 372 -3.81 -6.09 -1.06
N ASP A 373 -3.58 -4.80 -1.32
CA ASP A 373 -2.25 -4.17 -1.27
C ASP A 373 -1.75 -3.85 0.16
N GLY A 374 -2.62 -3.38 1.06
CA GLY A 374 -2.20 -2.99 2.42
C GLY A 374 -2.34 -1.51 2.72
N HIS A 375 -2.10 -0.66 1.72
CA HIS A 375 -2.27 0.79 1.86
C HIS A 375 -3.75 1.17 1.93
N TRP A 376 -4.03 2.28 2.61
CA TRP A 376 -5.38 2.76 2.86
C TRP A 376 -6.09 3.24 1.58
N TYR A 377 -5.34 3.84 0.64
CA TYR A 377 -5.82 4.33 -0.65
C TYR A 377 -5.86 3.26 -1.77
N ALA A 378 -5.16 2.13 -1.60
CA ALA A 378 -5.00 1.11 -2.62
C ALA A 378 -6.17 0.09 -2.59
N ASN A 379 -7.37 0.58 -2.89
CA ASN A 379 -8.63 -0.17 -2.77
C ASN A 379 -9.50 -0.16 -4.06
N PHE A 380 -9.02 0.46 -5.15
CA PHE A 380 -9.62 0.46 -6.49
C PHE A 380 -8.53 0.40 -7.59
N GLY A 381 -8.90 -0.02 -8.81
CA GLY A 381 -7.96 -0.11 -9.93
C GLY A 381 -6.96 -1.27 -9.83
N TYR A 382 -5.78 -1.08 -10.41
CA TYR A 382 -4.79 -2.14 -10.61
C TYR A 382 -3.34 -1.67 -10.41
N TRP A 383 -2.40 -2.62 -10.40
CA TRP A 383 -0.95 -2.37 -10.29
C TRP A 383 -0.33 -1.90 -11.61
N CYS A 384 0.57 -0.91 -11.54
CA CYS A 384 1.21 -0.32 -12.73
C CYS A 384 1.85 -1.33 -13.69
N SER A 385 2.46 -2.38 -13.15
CA SER A 385 3.21 -3.37 -13.92
C SER A 385 2.34 -4.51 -14.45
N ASP A 386 1.13 -4.66 -13.91
CA ASP A 386 0.26 -5.79 -14.22
C ASP A 386 -1.21 -5.39 -13.98
N PRO A 387 -1.95 -5.03 -15.05
CA PRO A 387 -3.37 -4.74 -14.95
C PRO A 387 -4.22 -5.91 -14.43
N ALA A 388 -3.77 -7.16 -14.54
CA ALA A 388 -4.49 -8.31 -13.98
C ALA A 388 -4.38 -8.35 -12.44
N LYS A 389 -3.35 -7.72 -11.86
CA LYS A 389 -3.19 -7.60 -10.41
C LYS A 389 -4.02 -6.44 -9.87
N LYS A 390 -5.29 -6.73 -9.58
CA LYS A 390 -6.27 -5.81 -8.98
C LYS A 390 -5.96 -5.50 -7.52
N VAL A 391 -6.26 -4.27 -7.09
CA VAL A 391 -6.07 -3.87 -5.68
C VAL A 391 -7.36 -3.84 -4.86
N TYR A 392 -8.52 -3.89 -5.50
CA TYR A 392 -9.81 -4.03 -4.82
C TYR A 392 -10.00 -5.42 -4.18
N GLY A 393 -10.92 -5.51 -3.21
CA GLY A 393 -11.17 -6.73 -2.46
C GLY A 393 -11.79 -7.86 -3.32
N PRO A 394 -11.26 -9.10 -3.28
CA PRO A 394 -11.81 -10.23 -4.04
C PRO A 394 -13.00 -10.88 -3.33
N GLY A 395 -13.71 -11.76 -4.02
CA GLY A 395 -14.65 -12.72 -3.40
C GLY A 395 -16.07 -12.20 -3.16
N GLY A 396 -16.53 -11.23 -3.95
CA GLY A 396 -17.91 -10.75 -3.94
C GLY A 396 -18.29 -9.86 -2.77
N SER A 397 -19.44 -9.21 -2.87
CA SER A 397 -19.96 -8.28 -1.87
C SER A 397 -21.48 -8.24 -1.85
N ARG A 398 -22.04 -7.65 -0.79
CA ARG A 398 -23.46 -7.32 -0.72
C ARG A 398 -23.69 -5.96 -0.09
N LEU A 399 -24.77 -5.31 -0.48
CA LEU A 399 -25.35 -4.12 0.15
C LEU A 399 -26.64 -4.56 0.84
N ALA A 400 -26.76 -4.30 2.14
CA ALA A 400 -27.84 -4.82 2.96
C ALA A 400 -28.38 -3.80 3.98
N LYS A 401 -29.62 -4.01 4.42
CA LYS A 401 -30.26 -3.26 5.51
C LYS A 401 -30.48 -4.15 6.73
N LEU A 402 -30.15 -3.64 7.92
CA LEU A 402 -30.52 -4.24 9.20
C LEU A 402 -31.73 -3.49 9.76
N ASN A 403 -32.81 -4.22 10.05
CA ASN A 403 -33.91 -3.70 10.84
C ASN A 403 -33.68 -4.02 12.33
N LEU A 404 -33.48 -2.98 13.15
CA LEU A 404 -33.16 -3.07 14.56
C LEU A 404 -34.31 -3.65 15.39
N ARG A 405 -35.56 -3.42 15.00
CA ARG A 405 -36.73 -3.95 15.74
C ARG A 405 -36.82 -5.46 15.63
N THR A 406 -36.61 -5.99 14.42
CA THR A 406 -36.80 -7.42 14.09
C THR A 406 -35.51 -8.23 14.06
N SER A 407 -34.34 -7.60 14.16
CA SER A 407 -33.03 -8.20 13.86
C SER A 407 -32.87 -8.73 12.43
N LYS A 408 -33.85 -8.50 11.55
CA LYS A 408 -33.82 -9.03 10.18
C LYS A 408 -32.82 -8.24 9.35
N VAL A 409 -31.97 -8.95 8.63
CA VAL A 409 -31.10 -8.39 7.59
C VAL A 409 -31.71 -8.72 6.23
N THR A 410 -31.83 -7.69 5.38
CA THR A 410 -32.33 -7.82 4.01
C THR A 410 -31.23 -7.41 3.05
N ASP A 411 -30.81 -8.33 2.19
CA ASP A 411 -29.87 -8.05 1.10
C ASP A 411 -30.62 -7.28 0.01
N LEU A 412 -30.21 -6.05 -0.26
CA LEU A 412 -30.74 -5.28 -1.38
C LEU A 412 -30.09 -5.76 -2.68
N PHE A 413 -28.75 -5.89 -2.65
CA PHE A 413 -27.97 -6.36 -3.78
C PHE A 413 -26.85 -7.28 -3.31
N SER A 414 -26.58 -8.30 -4.11
CA SER A 414 -25.49 -9.26 -3.90
C SER A 414 -24.84 -9.60 -5.24
N ASP A 415 -23.52 -9.61 -5.28
CA ASP A 415 -22.74 -10.04 -6.44
C ASP A 415 -21.54 -10.87 -5.96
N ALA A 416 -21.44 -12.11 -6.43
CA ALA A 416 -20.40 -13.07 -6.03
C ALA A 416 -18.99 -12.69 -6.54
N GLU A 417 -18.91 -11.86 -7.59
CA GLU A 417 -17.65 -11.43 -8.21
C GLU A 417 -17.49 -9.91 -8.25
N GLY A 418 -18.58 -9.17 -8.05
CA GLY A 418 -18.63 -7.72 -7.97
C GLY A 418 -18.37 -7.14 -6.58
N ALA A 419 -18.39 -5.81 -6.50
CA ALA A 419 -18.11 -5.05 -5.29
C ALA A 419 -19.05 -3.83 -5.16
N TYR A 420 -19.87 -3.78 -4.11
CA TYR A 420 -20.64 -2.63 -3.66
C TYR A 420 -19.89 -1.89 -2.55
N ARG A 421 -19.88 -0.56 -2.59
CA ARG A 421 -19.25 0.30 -1.57
C ARG A 421 -19.85 1.71 -1.54
N ASP A 422 -19.49 2.46 -0.51
CA ASP A 422 -19.74 3.88 -0.27
C ASP A 422 -21.23 4.32 -0.36
N PRO A 423 -22.18 3.65 0.32
CA PRO A 423 -23.58 4.07 0.30
C PRO A 423 -23.77 5.45 0.94
N GLN A 424 -24.70 6.23 0.41
CA GLN A 424 -25.12 7.53 0.96
C GLN A 424 -26.61 7.75 0.82
N ILE A 425 -27.27 8.14 1.92
CA ILE A 425 -28.70 8.39 1.93
C ILE A 425 -29.00 9.79 1.40
N SER A 426 -29.98 9.88 0.51
CA SER A 426 -30.54 11.14 0.00
C SER A 426 -31.18 11.97 1.12
N TYR A 427 -31.36 13.27 0.89
CA TYR A 427 -31.88 14.18 1.92
C TYR A 427 -33.28 13.80 2.43
N ASP A 428 -34.16 13.32 1.55
CA ASP A 428 -35.51 12.89 1.90
C ASP A 428 -35.58 11.46 2.48
N GLY A 429 -34.46 10.73 2.47
CA GLY A 429 -34.39 9.35 2.97
C GLY A 429 -35.02 8.29 2.06
N THR A 430 -35.45 8.65 0.84
CA THR A 430 -36.18 7.75 -0.06
C THR A 430 -35.27 7.02 -1.06
N LYS A 431 -34.08 7.56 -1.31
CA LYS A 431 -33.07 7.02 -2.22
C LYS A 431 -31.69 6.93 -1.58
N PHE A 432 -30.77 6.24 -2.22
CA PHE A 432 -29.35 6.26 -1.87
C PHE A 432 -28.42 6.16 -3.09
N LEU A 433 -27.28 6.83 -3.00
CA LEU A 433 -26.14 6.63 -3.89
C LEU A 433 -25.29 5.47 -3.39
N PHE A 434 -24.59 4.82 -4.31
CA PHE A 434 -23.57 3.83 -4.00
C PHE A 434 -22.63 3.64 -5.20
N CYS A 435 -21.51 3.00 -4.95
CA CYS A 435 -20.58 2.57 -5.98
C CYS A 435 -20.70 1.07 -6.20
N TYR A 436 -20.71 0.67 -7.46
CA TYR A 436 -20.78 -0.73 -7.84
C TYR A 436 -19.82 -1.03 -8.98
N ARG A 437 -18.97 -2.03 -8.75
CA ARG A 437 -18.19 -2.71 -9.78
C ARG A 437 -18.83 -4.07 -10.02
N LYS A 438 -19.44 -4.24 -11.19
CA LYS A 438 -20.08 -5.50 -11.60
C LYS A 438 -19.05 -6.63 -11.75
N GLY A 439 -19.41 -7.85 -11.37
CA GLY A 439 -18.63 -9.05 -11.66
C GLY A 439 -18.22 -9.14 -13.14
N GLY A 440 -16.98 -9.57 -13.41
CA GLY A 440 -16.41 -9.56 -14.76
C GLY A 440 -16.08 -8.18 -15.35
N THR A 441 -16.29 -7.08 -14.62
CA THR A 441 -15.92 -5.72 -15.05
C THR A 441 -14.81 -5.11 -14.19
N GLU A 442 -14.22 -4.06 -14.74
CA GLU A 442 -12.98 -3.43 -14.27
C GLU A 442 -13.23 -2.31 -13.24
N PHE A 443 -14.26 -1.50 -13.44
CA PHE A 443 -14.38 -0.18 -12.80
C PHE A 443 -15.57 -0.09 -11.85
N TYR A 444 -15.38 0.59 -10.73
CA TYR A 444 -16.50 1.07 -9.92
C TYR A 444 -17.23 2.21 -10.63
N LYS A 445 -18.57 2.17 -10.63
CA LYS A 445 -19.44 3.23 -11.16
C LYS A 445 -20.40 3.74 -10.11
N LEU A 446 -20.75 5.02 -10.24
CA LEU A 446 -21.81 5.63 -9.43
C LEU A 446 -23.17 5.10 -9.85
N HIS A 447 -23.97 4.75 -8.86
CA HIS A 447 -25.34 4.32 -9.02
C HIS A 447 -26.25 5.01 -8.01
N GLU A 448 -27.53 5.08 -8.33
CA GLU A 448 -28.60 5.48 -7.41
C GLU A 448 -29.71 4.43 -7.44
N ALA A 449 -30.35 4.19 -6.30
CA ALA A 449 -31.54 3.34 -6.19
C ALA A 449 -32.52 3.88 -5.15
N ASN A 450 -33.77 3.43 -5.22
CA ASN A 450 -34.75 3.62 -4.15
C ASN A 450 -34.34 2.82 -2.91
N ILE A 451 -34.79 3.24 -1.72
CA ILE A 451 -34.39 2.65 -0.43
C ILE A 451 -34.81 1.18 -0.23
N ASP A 452 -35.73 0.69 -1.07
CA ASP A 452 -36.16 -0.70 -1.16
C ASP A 452 -35.32 -1.55 -2.12
N GLY A 453 -34.37 -0.94 -2.84
CA GLY A 453 -33.52 -1.58 -3.85
C GLY A 453 -34.08 -1.52 -5.28
N SER A 454 -35.27 -0.95 -5.50
CA SER A 454 -35.84 -0.77 -6.83
C SER A 454 -35.24 0.44 -7.57
N GLY A 455 -35.52 0.56 -8.87
CA GLY A 455 -35.19 1.78 -9.64
C GLY A 455 -33.70 2.06 -9.81
N VAL A 456 -32.86 1.03 -9.83
CA VAL A 456 -31.40 1.18 -9.95
C VAL A 456 -31.03 1.87 -11.27
N ARG A 457 -30.23 2.94 -11.19
CA ARG A 457 -29.62 3.59 -12.35
C ARG A 457 -28.10 3.74 -12.18
N GLN A 458 -27.37 3.50 -13.25
CA GLN A 458 -25.95 3.85 -13.36
C GLN A 458 -25.84 5.29 -13.88
N LEU A 459 -25.02 6.13 -13.24
CA LEU A 459 -24.94 7.55 -13.57
C LEU A 459 -23.84 7.87 -14.60
N LEU A 460 -22.74 7.10 -14.59
CA LEU A 460 -21.57 7.34 -15.44
C LEU A 460 -21.19 6.06 -16.20
N VAL A 461 -20.76 6.18 -17.46
CA VAL A 461 -20.43 5.03 -18.34
C VAL A 461 -18.96 4.98 -18.78
N ASP A 462 -18.22 6.08 -18.65
CA ASP A 462 -16.81 6.20 -19.05
C ASP A 462 -15.89 5.21 -18.31
N PRO A 463 -14.75 4.75 -18.86
CA PRO A 463 -13.92 3.67 -18.29
C PRO A 463 -12.99 4.12 -17.14
N PHE A 464 -13.57 4.67 -16.07
CA PHE A 464 -12.87 5.12 -14.86
C PHE A 464 -13.50 4.59 -13.57
N ASP A 465 -12.71 4.48 -12.50
CA ASP A 465 -13.25 4.19 -11.18
C ASP A 465 -13.83 5.46 -10.57
N ASP A 466 -15.13 5.44 -10.29
CA ASP A 466 -15.86 6.51 -9.61
C ASP A 466 -16.32 5.98 -8.24
N ILE A 467 -15.75 6.55 -7.16
CA ILE A 467 -15.85 6.06 -5.79
C ILE A 467 -16.18 7.18 -4.79
N GLU A 468 -16.59 6.81 -3.58
CA GLU A 468 -16.80 7.72 -2.44
C GLU A 468 -17.73 8.92 -2.76
N PRO A 469 -18.95 8.70 -3.30
CA PRO A 469 -19.85 9.77 -3.67
C PRO A 469 -20.49 10.42 -2.43
N THR A 470 -21.01 11.63 -2.61
CA THR A 470 -21.88 12.31 -1.66
C THR A 470 -22.81 13.29 -2.40
N TYR A 471 -24.04 13.42 -1.89
CA TYR A 471 -24.99 14.41 -2.39
C TYR A 471 -24.58 15.82 -1.94
N LEU A 472 -24.73 16.81 -2.81
CA LEU A 472 -24.54 18.23 -2.52
C LEU A 472 -25.89 18.92 -2.25
N PRO A 473 -25.90 20.07 -1.54
CA PRO A 473 -27.15 20.74 -1.15
C PRO A 473 -28.02 21.20 -2.33
N ASP A 474 -27.41 21.45 -3.47
CA ASP A 474 -28.05 21.84 -4.74
C ASP A 474 -28.58 20.64 -5.55
N GLY A 475 -28.36 19.41 -5.09
CA GLY A 475 -28.80 18.18 -5.77
C GLY A 475 -27.74 17.53 -6.66
N ASP A 476 -26.61 18.19 -6.88
CA ASP A 476 -25.47 17.60 -7.59
C ASP A 476 -24.76 16.55 -6.74
N ILE A 477 -23.78 15.87 -7.35
CA ILE A 477 -23.01 14.80 -6.71
C ILE A 477 -21.53 15.15 -6.76
N ALA A 478 -20.86 15.08 -5.61
CA ALA A 478 -19.39 15.10 -5.53
C ALA A 478 -18.87 13.68 -5.30
N PHE A 479 -17.74 13.33 -5.91
CA PHE A 479 -17.16 11.98 -5.85
C PHE A 479 -15.66 11.99 -6.15
N CYS A 480 -14.96 10.92 -5.79
CA CYS A 480 -13.55 10.71 -6.13
C CYS A 480 -13.44 9.89 -7.42
N SER A 481 -12.53 10.25 -8.34
CA SER A 481 -12.41 9.53 -9.61
C SER A 481 -11.00 9.38 -10.18
N SER A 482 -10.73 8.21 -10.77
CA SER A 482 -9.47 7.90 -11.48
C SER A 482 -9.35 8.54 -12.87
N ARG A 483 -10.39 9.27 -13.30
CA ARG A 483 -10.40 10.19 -14.47
C ARG A 483 -9.26 11.20 -14.48
N CYS A 484 -8.65 11.43 -13.32
CA CYS A 484 -7.52 12.32 -13.15
C CYS A 484 -6.22 11.81 -13.80
N ASN A 485 -6.21 10.58 -14.34
CA ASN A 485 -5.16 10.00 -15.19
C ASN A 485 -3.75 10.11 -14.60
N ARG A 486 -3.58 9.77 -13.31
CA ARG A 486 -2.30 9.87 -12.61
C ARG A 486 -2.06 8.70 -11.66
N TRP A 487 -0.79 8.48 -11.32
CA TRP A 487 -0.33 7.45 -10.38
C TRP A 487 0.29 8.07 -9.14
N VAL A 488 0.20 7.36 -8.01
CA VAL A 488 0.78 7.81 -6.74
C VAL A 488 2.27 8.07 -6.91
N ASN A 489 2.77 9.25 -6.55
CA ASN A 489 4.15 9.60 -6.92
C ASN A 489 5.21 8.73 -6.22
N CYS A 490 4.85 8.12 -5.09
CA CYS A 490 5.73 7.22 -4.34
C CYS A 490 5.30 5.75 -4.36
N PHE A 491 4.28 5.34 -5.12
CA PHE A 491 3.75 3.97 -5.08
C PHE A 491 3.14 3.48 -6.41
N HIS A 492 2.75 2.22 -6.47
CA HIS A 492 2.44 1.48 -7.72
C HIS A 492 0.96 1.49 -8.14
N THR A 493 0.12 2.35 -7.57
CA THR A 493 -1.34 2.35 -7.78
C THR A 493 -1.84 3.68 -8.33
N GLN A 494 -3.02 3.63 -8.95
CA GLN A 494 -3.68 4.79 -9.53
C GLN A 494 -4.21 5.74 -8.44
N VAL A 495 -4.38 7.01 -8.81
CA VAL A 495 -4.91 8.07 -7.95
C VAL A 495 -6.37 8.36 -8.29
N ALA A 496 -7.14 8.82 -7.29
CA ALA A 496 -8.46 9.41 -7.48
C ALA A 496 -8.50 10.80 -6.82
N THR A 497 -9.08 11.79 -7.51
CA THR A 497 -9.27 13.17 -7.02
C THR A 497 -10.74 13.54 -7.07
N LEU A 498 -11.13 14.67 -6.45
CA LEU A 498 -12.53 15.11 -6.42
C LEU A 498 -13.04 15.66 -7.77
N TYR A 499 -14.24 15.22 -8.12
CA TYR A 499 -15.06 15.67 -9.24
C TYR A 499 -16.48 15.99 -8.77
N ARG A 500 -17.21 16.69 -9.62
CA ARG A 500 -18.64 16.96 -9.47
C ARG A 500 -19.38 16.64 -10.77
N CYS A 501 -20.60 16.14 -10.67
CA CYS A 501 -21.54 16.00 -11.79
C CYS A 501 -22.96 16.40 -11.36
N GLY A 502 -23.83 16.61 -12.35
CA GLY A 502 -25.25 16.78 -12.12
C GLY A 502 -25.92 15.52 -11.58
N PRO A 503 -27.21 15.61 -11.18
CA PRO A 503 -27.95 14.50 -10.57
C PRO A 503 -28.14 13.29 -11.50
N ASN A 504 -27.88 13.42 -12.81
CA ASN A 504 -27.97 12.36 -13.80
C ASN A 504 -26.60 11.95 -14.37
N GLY A 505 -25.49 12.42 -13.78
CA GLY A 505 -24.13 12.13 -14.24
C GLY A 505 -23.63 13.02 -15.38
N GLU A 506 -24.38 14.06 -15.75
CA GLU A 506 -24.00 15.08 -16.73
C GLU A 506 -22.97 16.07 -16.17
N ASN A 507 -22.31 16.84 -17.04
CA ASN A 507 -21.44 17.97 -16.67
C ASN A 507 -20.31 17.61 -15.68
N VAL A 508 -19.68 16.45 -15.87
CA VAL A 508 -18.57 15.99 -15.03
C VAL A 508 -17.39 16.96 -15.12
N ARG A 509 -17.01 17.56 -13.99
CA ARG A 509 -15.90 18.52 -13.90
C ARG A 509 -15.00 18.28 -12.69
N PRO A 510 -13.68 18.52 -12.80
CA PRO A 510 -12.77 18.40 -11.67
C PRO A 510 -13.03 19.50 -10.64
N LEU A 511 -12.91 19.17 -9.35
CA LEU A 511 -12.90 20.12 -8.23
C LEU A 511 -11.49 20.33 -7.65
N SER A 512 -10.56 19.42 -7.94
CA SER A 512 -9.23 19.38 -7.33
C SER A 512 -8.14 19.12 -8.36
N ALA A 513 -7.04 19.85 -8.23
CA ALA A 513 -5.84 19.69 -9.04
C ALA A 513 -4.77 18.78 -8.37
N ASN A 514 -5.11 18.10 -7.27
CA ASN A 514 -4.16 17.37 -6.44
C ASN A 514 -3.40 16.27 -7.21
N VAL A 515 -2.07 16.23 -7.12
CA VAL A 515 -1.25 15.21 -7.79
C VAL A 515 -1.31 13.83 -7.11
N GLU A 516 -1.84 13.77 -5.89
CA GLU A 516 -2.11 12.56 -5.11
C GLU A 516 -3.61 12.40 -4.85
N HIS A 517 -3.99 11.66 -3.82
CA HIS A 517 -5.39 11.36 -3.51
C HIS A 517 -6.13 12.48 -2.78
N ASP A 518 -7.38 12.67 -3.18
CA ASP A 518 -8.43 13.20 -2.30
C ASP A 518 -9.40 12.05 -1.93
N ASN A 519 -9.96 12.06 -0.72
CA ASN A 519 -10.82 10.97 -0.23
C ASN A 519 -11.95 11.44 0.67
N THR A 520 -12.99 10.59 0.73
CA THR A 520 -14.12 10.64 1.66
C THR A 520 -14.76 12.03 1.77
N PRO A 521 -15.27 12.61 0.65
CA PRO A 521 -15.95 13.90 0.70
C PRO A 521 -17.25 13.83 1.49
N TRP A 522 -17.54 14.88 2.27
CA TRP A 522 -18.79 15.01 3.01
C TRP A 522 -19.21 16.48 3.17
N PRO A 523 -20.48 16.86 2.93
CA PRO A 523 -20.95 18.23 3.13
C PRO A 523 -20.99 18.61 4.62
N LEU A 524 -20.38 19.74 4.96
CA LEU A 524 -20.48 20.39 6.27
C LEU A 524 -21.78 21.19 6.36
N PRO A 525 -22.32 21.41 7.58
CA PRO A 525 -23.54 22.20 7.78
C PRO A 525 -23.52 23.58 7.11
N ASP A 526 -22.34 24.20 7.01
CA ASP A 526 -22.13 25.50 6.36
C ASP A 526 -22.06 25.45 4.81
N GLY A 527 -22.28 24.28 4.21
CA GLY A 527 -22.33 24.07 2.78
C GLY A 527 -21.00 23.68 2.13
N ARG A 528 -19.88 23.78 2.85
CA ARG A 528 -18.57 23.38 2.31
C ARG A 528 -18.45 21.86 2.24
N ILE A 529 -17.61 21.35 1.33
CA ILE A 529 -17.22 19.94 1.30
C ILE A 529 -16.00 19.75 2.21
N LEU A 530 -16.10 18.88 3.21
CA LEU A 530 -14.97 18.34 4.00
C LEU A 530 -14.42 17.11 3.29
N PHE A 531 -13.10 16.97 3.21
CA PHE A 531 -12.45 15.82 2.59
C PHE A 531 -11.04 15.60 3.14
N THR A 532 -10.47 14.43 2.86
CA THR A 532 -9.06 14.14 3.14
C THR A 532 -8.22 14.46 1.91
N ARG A 533 -7.09 15.13 2.09
CA ARG A 533 -6.09 15.37 1.04
C ARG A 533 -4.75 14.78 1.46
N TRP A 534 -4.20 13.95 0.59
CA TRP A 534 -2.79 13.59 0.62
C TRP A 534 -2.02 14.57 -0.26
N GLU A 535 -1.00 15.25 0.28
CA GLU A 535 -0.05 16.05 -0.50
C GLU A 535 1.24 16.25 0.29
N TYR A 536 2.37 16.38 -0.41
CA TYR A 536 3.68 16.42 0.23
C TYR A 536 4.74 17.20 -0.55
N VAL A 537 4.41 18.41 -1.01
CA VAL A 537 5.38 19.33 -1.64
C VAL A 537 6.51 19.62 -0.66
N ASP A 538 7.74 19.18 -0.98
CA ASP A 538 8.95 19.26 -0.14
C ASP A 538 8.82 18.70 1.29
N ARG A 539 7.90 17.74 1.46
CA ARG A 539 7.55 17.11 2.74
C ARG A 539 7.47 15.59 2.60
N SER A 540 7.30 14.92 3.74
CA SER A 540 7.27 13.48 3.82
C SER A 540 5.98 12.92 3.25
N GLN A 541 6.09 12.19 2.14
CA GLN A 541 5.03 11.37 1.56
C GLN A 541 4.23 10.50 2.54
N MET A 542 4.82 10.03 3.64
CA MET A 542 4.21 9.13 4.61
C MET A 542 3.53 9.84 5.77
N ALA A 543 3.75 11.14 5.95
CA ALA A 543 3.40 11.84 7.18
C ALA A 543 2.23 12.82 7.04
N PHE A 544 1.86 13.23 5.82
CA PHE A 544 0.94 14.35 5.60
C PHE A 544 -0.34 13.92 4.86
N HIS A 545 -1.41 13.58 5.59
CA HIS A 545 -2.72 13.25 5.03
C HIS A 545 -3.81 13.84 5.93
N HIS A 546 -4.43 14.93 5.47
CA HIS A 546 -5.09 15.89 6.36
C HIS A 546 -6.50 16.20 5.95
N LEU A 547 -7.26 16.83 6.85
CA LEU A 547 -8.62 17.28 6.58
C LEU A 547 -8.59 18.66 5.94
N TRP A 548 -9.31 18.82 4.86
CA TRP A 548 -9.46 20.04 4.06
C TRP A 548 -10.92 20.32 3.78
N THR A 549 -11.20 21.56 3.40
CA THR A 549 -12.52 22.02 2.96
C THR A 549 -12.43 22.73 1.63
N MET A 550 -13.53 22.76 0.88
CA MET A 550 -13.72 23.59 -0.31
C MET A 550 -15.20 23.94 -0.46
N ASN A 551 -15.54 24.94 -1.28
CA ASN A 551 -16.92 25.15 -1.69
C ASN A 551 -17.37 24.05 -2.66
N PRO A 552 -18.69 23.80 -2.82
CA PRO A 552 -19.23 22.79 -3.74
C PRO A 552 -18.84 22.98 -5.21
N ASP A 553 -18.40 24.17 -5.60
CA ASP A 553 -17.89 24.45 -6.94
C ASP A 553 -16.39 24.19 -7.10
N GLY A 554 -15.68 23.92 -6.00
CA GLY A 554 -14.25 23.62 -5.88
C GLY A 554 -13.37 24.82 -5.50
N THR A 555 -13.95 26.01 -5.34
CA THR A 555 -13.26 27.24 -4.90
C THR A 555 -12.94 27.21 -3.40
N SER A 556 -12.11 28.15 -2.93
CA SER A 556 -11.84 28.38 -1.49
C SER A 556 -11.29 27.16 -0.74
N GLN A 557 -10.38 26.41 -1.37
CA GLN A 557 -9.78 25.23 -0.76
C GLN A 557 -8.90 25.61 0.45
N MET A 558 -9.20 25.05 1.63
CA MET A 558 -8.57 25.42 2.89
C MET A 558 -8.37 24.23 3.82
N VAL A 559 -7.27 24.23 4.58
CA VAL A 559 -7.03 23.23 5.63
C VAL A 559 -8.13 23.34 6.69
N TYR A 560 -8.71 22.20 7.05
CA TYR A 560 -9.63 22.06 8.17
C TYR A 560 -8.89 21.65 9.46
N PHE A 561 -8.06 20.60 9.39
CA PHE A 561 -7.28 20.14 10.53
C PHE A 561 -6.06 19.29 10.11
N GLY A 562 -4.96 19.46 10.83
CA GLY A 562 -3.88 18.48 10.89
C GLY A 562 -2.70 18.72 9.96
N ASN A 563 -2.69 19.74 9.10
CA ASN A 563 -1.64 19.95 8.10
C ASN A 563 -0.24 20.26 8.69
N GLN A 564 -0.16 20.51 10.00
CA GLN A 564 1.09 20.63 10.76
C GLN A 564 1.34 19.47 11.75
N HIS A 565 0.54 18.40 11.68
CA HIS A 565 0.62 17.26 12.57
C HIS A 565 1.06 16.01 11.78
N PRO A 566 2.37 15.77 11.61
CA PRO A 566 2.87 14.64 10.84
C PRO A 566 2.60 13.30 11.54
N GLY A 567 2.50 12.22 10.75
CA GLY A 567 2.59 10.83 11.23
C GLY A 567 1.26 10.13 11.51
N ARG A 568 0.14 10.70 11.06
CA ARG A 568 -1.19 10.09 11.05
C ARG A 568 -1.90 10.35 9.71
N VAL A 569 -2.86 9.51 9.38
CA VAL A 569 -3.86 9.77 8.34
C VAL A 569 -5.17 10.15 9.02
N PHE A 570 -5.70 11.32 8.70
CA PHE A 570 -7.00 11.79 9.20
C PHE A 570 -8.02 11.59 8.09
N ILE A 571 -8.97 10.66 8.25
CA ILE A 571 -9.86 10.23 7.14
C ILE A 571 -11.26 9.84 7.60
N ASP A 572 -12.20 9.78 6.65
CA ASP A 572 -13.60 9.42 6.84
C ASP A 572 -14.34 10.34 7.83
N ALA A 573 -14.07 11.64 7.68
CA ALA A 573 -14.59 12.66 8.57
C ALA A 573 -16.04 13.04 8.24
N LYS A 574 -16.90 13.19 9.26
CA LYS A 574 -18.32 13.57 9.12
C LYS A 574 -18.72 14.59 10.19
N PRO A 575 -19.60 15.56 9.86
CA PRO A 575 -20.12 16.51 10.83
C PRO A 575 -20.98 15.80 11.89
N ILE A 576 -20.84 16.24 13.14
CA ILE A 576 -21.67 15.78 14.24
C ILE A 576 -22.95 16.64 14.28
N PRO A 577 -24.15 16.04 14.12
CA PRO A 577 -25.40 16.79 14.10
C PRO A 577 -25.58 17.75 15.29
N GLY A 578 -26.12 18.95 15.04
CA GLY A 578 -26.36 19.95 16.06
C GLY A 578 -25.11 20.66 16.61
N THR A 579 -23.94 20.43 16.02
CA THR A 579 -22.66 21.03 16.46
C THR A 579 -21.85 21.56 15.27
N ASN A 580 -20.75 22.26 15.57
CA ASN A 580 -19.72 22.61 14.58
C ASN A 580 -18.55 21.61 14.56
N LYS A 581 -18.67 20.45 15.22
CA LYS A 581 -17.60 19.45 15.36
C LYS A 581 -17.73 18.39 14.27
N ILE A 582 -16.63 17.67 14.03
CA ILE A 582 -16.62 16.47 13.19
C ILE A 582 -16.16 15.26 14.00
N VAL A 583 -16.50 14.07 13.54
CA VAL A 583 -15.85 12.82 13.94
C VAL A 583 -15.05 12.30 12.75
N ALA A 584 -13.87 11.71 12.99
CA ALA A 584 -13.02 11.12 11.96
C ALA A 584 -12.27 9.89 12.48
N SER A 585 -11.76 9.08 11.55
CA SER A 585 -10.81 8.00 11.83
C SER A 585 -9.38 8.54 11.78
N PHE A 586 -8.67 8.45 12.91
CA PHE A 586 -7.27 8.82 13.02
C PHE A 586 -6.42 7.54 12.88
N CYS A 587 -5.99 7.25 11.66
CA CYS A 587 -5.18 6.07 11.39
C CYS A 587 -3.70 6.33 11.74
N PRO A 588 -3.03 5.41 12.44
CA PRO A 588 -1.64 5.59 12.85
C PRO A 588 -0.66 5.44 11.67
N GLY A 589 0.46 6.18 11.73
CA GLY A 589 1.57 6.04 10.77
C GLY A 589 1.16 6.47 9.35
N HIS A 590 1.54 5.67 8.35
CA HIS A 590 1.15 5.87 6.95
C HIS A 590 -0.26 5.34 6.63
N GLY A 591 -1.12 5.20 7.65
CA GLY A 591 -2.48 4.67 7.52
C GLY A 591 -2.57 3.15 7.61
N ARG A 592 -3.79 2.66 7.79
CA ARG A 592 -4.13 1.23 7.80
C ARG A 592 -5.17 0.94 6.75
N ARG A 593 -5.17 -0.30 6.25
CA ARG A 593 -6.15 -0.79 5.26
C ARG A 593 -7.59 -0.48 5.70
N GLU A 594 -8.42 -0.07 4.75
CA GLU A 594 -9.83 0.31 4.96
C GLU A 594 -10.03 1.38 6.05
N HIS A 595 -9.11 2.35 6.17
CA HIS A 595 -9.27 3.50 7.07
C HIS A 595 -9.38 3.13 8.57
N ALA A 596 -8.84 1.97 8.98
CA ALA A 596 -8.88 1.56 10.38
C ALA A 596 -8.05 2.49 11.27
N GLY A 597 -8.72 3.11 12.25
CA GLY A 597 -8.12 4.13 13.10
C GLY A 597 -8.83 4.29 14.44
N ALA A 598 -8.31 5.23 15.22
CA ALA A 598 -8.91 5.66 16.47
C ALA A 598 -10.03 6.67 16.17
N LEU A 599 -11.20 6.48 16.76
CA LEU A 599 -12.29 7.41 16.58
C LEU A 599 -11.98 8.71 17.31
N THR A 600 -12.01 9.84 16.59
CA THR A 600 -11.59 11.13 17.15
C THR A 600 -12.58 12.22 16.76
N VAL A 601 -13.03 12.98 17.75
CA VAL A 601 -13.83 14.19 17.56
C VAL A 601 -12.89 15.37 17.38
N VAL A 602 -13.15 16.23 16.41
CA VAL A 602 -12.36 17.44 16.14
C VAL A 602 -13.26 18.67 16.14
N THR A 603 -12.89 19.69 16.91
CA THR A 603 -13.51 21.01 16.85
C THR A 603 -12.70 21.96 15.96
N PRO A 604 -13.34 22.74 15.08
CA PRO A 604 -12.64 23.74 14.27
C PRO A 604 -12.41 25.05 15.04
N ALA A 605 -13.02 25.23 16.21
CA ALA A 605 -13.09 26.52 16.91
C ALA A 605 -11.73 27.11 17.34
N ARG A 606 -10.69 26.27 17.46
CA ARG A 606 -9.34 26.69 17.86
C ARG A 606 -8.41 26.88 16.66
N GLY A 607 -8.85 26.49 15.45
CA GLY A 607 -8.02 26.50 14.26
C GLY A 607 -7.42 25.13 13.89
N PRO A 608 -6.88 25.02 12.66
CA PRO A 608 -6.53 23.74 12.05
C PRO A 608 -5.25 23.08 12.59
N ASP A 609 -4.43 23.85 13.30
CA ASP A 609 -3.10 23.42 13.76
C ASP A 609 -3.01 23.29 15.30
N GLU A 610 -4.14 23.43 16.01
CA GLU A 610 -4.19 23.35 17.47
C GLU A 610 -4.42 21.91 17.96
N PRO A 611 -3.46 21.27 18.67
CA PRO A 611 -3.61 19.90 19.14
C PRO A 611 -4.83 19.71 20.06
N ALA A 612 -5.18 20.74 20.82
CA ALA A 612 -6.32 20.69 21.73
C ALA A 612 -7.68 20.71 21.00
N SER A 613 -7.69 20.78 19.67
CA SER A 613 -8.89 20.59 18.85
C SER A 613 -9.34 19.12 18.78
N GLU A 614 -8.46 18.15 19.08
CA GLU A 614 -8.76 16.72 18.97
C GLU A 614 -9.15 16.10 20.33
N ARG A 615 -10.21 15.29 20.33
CA ARG A 615 -10.62 14.42 21.45
C ARG A 615 -10.76 12.99 20.96
N CYS A 616 -9.77 12.17 21.29
CA CYS A 616 -9.76 10.75 20.98
C CYS A 616 -10.81 10.03 21.84
N VAL A 617 -11.85 9.48 21.21
CA VAL A 617 -12.92 8.71 21.87
C VAL A 617 -12.38 7.37 22.35
N ASN A 618 -11.49 6.75 21.56
CA ASN A 618 -10.89 5.47 21.90
C ASN A 618 -9.45 5.36 21.35
N LYS A 619 -8.52 4.78 22.13
CA LYS A 619 -7.11 4.65 21.71
C LYS A 619 -6.83 3.50 20.73
N SER A 620 -7.78 2.59 20.53
CA SER A 620 -7.59 1.37 19.74
C SER A 620 -7.81 1.66 18.24
N PRO A 621 -6.79 1.47 17.37
CA PRO A 621 -6.88 1.82 15.95
C PRO A 621 -7.46 0.67 15.11
N VAL A 622 -8.67 0.24 15.44
CA VAL A 622 -9.36 -0.93 14.83
C VAL A 622 -10.76 -0.59 14.31
N PHE A 623 -11.22 0.65 14.53
CA PHE A 623 -12.55 1.08 14.13
C PHE A 623 -12.50 1.77 12.77
N ARG A 624 -13.60 1.66 12.04
CA ARG A 624 -13.77 2.18 10.68
C ARG A 624 -15.14 2.80 10.55
N ASP A 625 -15.26 3.61 9.51
CA ASP A 625 -16.52 4.10 8.98
C ASP A 625 -17.46 4.77 10.01
N PRO A 626 -16.96 5.69 10.86
CA PRO A 626 -17.83 6.30 11.86
C PRO A 626 -18.97 7.10 11.26
N TYR A 627 -20.15 6.92 11.85
CA TYR A 627 -21.36 7.66 11.56
C TYR A 627 -21.90 8.30 12.85
N PRO A 628 -21.83 9.65 12.99
CA PRO A 628 -22.21 10.33 14.22
C PRO A 628 -23.74 10.44 14.37
N ILE A 629 -24.22 10.18 15.59
CA ILE A 629 -25.61 10.43 16.00
C ILE A 629 -25.66 11.70 16.85
N SER A 630 -24.74 11.80 17.80
CA SER A 630 -24.47 12.96 18.64
C SER A 630 -22.98 13.01 18.98
N GLU A 631 -22.55 13.99 19.77
CA GLU A 631 -21.14 14.08 20.21
C GLU A 631 -20.69 12.88 21.08
N ASN A 632 -21.64 12.13 21.64
CA ASN A 632 -21.38 11.02 22.55
C ASN A 632 -21.98 9.69 22.07
N LEU A 633 -22.39 9.59 20.80
CA LEU A 633 -22.98 8.37 20.26
C LEU A 633 -22.68 8.22 18.76
N PHE A 634 -22.13 7.06 18.40
CA PHE A 634 -21.63 6.77 17.05
C PHE A 634 -21.99 5.35 16.63
N VAL A 635 -22.33 5.16 15.36
CA VAL A 635 -22.32 3.83 14.73
C VAL A 635 -20.96 3.64 14.07
N VAL A 636 -20.31 2.50 14.30
CA VAL A 636 -18.97 2.21 13.79
C VAL A 636 -18.85 0.77 13.31
N ALA A 637 -17.91 0.51 12.41
CA ALA A 637 -17.55 -0.84 11.99
C ALA A 637 -16.24 -1.30 12.64
N ARG A 638 -16.13 -2.59 12.97
CA ARG A 638 -14.88 -3.26 13.37
C ARG A 638 -14.86 -4.66 12.81
N ASP A 639 -13.90 -4.95 11.93
CA ASP A 639 -13.84 -6.22 11.21
C ASP A 639 -15.20 -6.58 10.60
N THR A 640 -15.80 -7.69 11.03
CA THR A 640 -17.11 -8.16 10.57
C THR A 640 -18.27 -7.72 11.45
N GLN A 641 -18.07 -6.71 12.31
CA GLN A 641 -19.06 -6.24 13.29
C GLN A 641 -19.54 -4.82 12.98
N LEU A 642 -20.86 -4.62 13.10
CA LEU A 642 -21.51 -3.33 13.24
C LEU A 642 -21.74 -3.06 14.71
N LEU A 643 -21.28 -1.92 15.21
CA LEU A 643 -21.28 -1.59 16.63
C LEU A 643 -21.93 -0.22 16.86
N ILE A 644 -22.57 -0.06 18.02
CA ILE A 644 -22.82 1.25 18.61
C ILE A 644 -21.67 1.57 19.59
N MET A 645 -21.22 2.82 19.61
CA MET A 645 -20.14 3.30 20.47
C MET A 645 -20.55 4.60 21.16
N ASP A 646 -20.25 4.74 22.44
CA ASP A 646 -20.47 5.99 23.17
C ASP A 646 -19.25 6.94 23.17
N GLY A 647 -19.41 8.12 23.77
CA GLY A 647 -18.37 9.15 23.88
C GLY A 647 -17.16 8.75 24.74
N GLN A 648 -17.21 7.63 25.46
CA GLN A 648 -16.14 7.06 26.26
C GLN A 648 -15.49 5.84 25.59
N GLY A 649 -15.92 5.48 24.38
CA GLY A 649 -15.38 4.38 23.60
C GLY A 649 -15.88 2.99 24.03
N ARG A 650 -16.92 2.90 24.87
CA ARG A 650 -17.61 1.64 25.16
C ARG A 650 -18.41 1.23 23.93
N THR A 651 -18.35 -0.06 23.58
CA THR A 651 -18.97 -0.56 22.35
C THR A 651 -19.90 -1.72 22.63
N GLN A 652 -20.96 -1.83 21.83
CA GLN A 652 -21.90 -2.92 21.89
C GLN A 652 -22.26 -3.37 20.46
N GLU A 653 -22.29 -4.69 20.22
CA GLU A 653 -22.55 -5.26 18.88
C GLU A 653 -24.03 -5.16 18.51
N LEU A 654 -24.31 -4.63 17.32
CA LEU A 654 -25.64 -4.59 16.70
C LEU A 654 -25.83 -5.75 15.72
N TYR A 655 -24.78 -6.08 14.96
CA TYR A 655 -24.81 -7.14 13.96
C TYR A 655 -23.41 -7.64 13.62
N ARG A 656 -23.33 -8.88 13.13
CA ARG A 656 -22.09 -9.50 12.63
C ARG A 656 -22.31 -10.18 11.28
N ALA A 657 -21.50 -9.81 10.31
CA ALA A 657 -21.49 -10.38 8.97
C ALA A 657 -20.39 -11.47 8.80
N GLU A 658 -20.40 -12.09 7.64
CA GLU A 658 -19.47 -13.12 7.16
C GLU A 658 -18.14 -12.56 6.63
N LYS A 659 -18.13 -11.31 6.16
CA LYS A 659 -16.94 -10.54 5.74
C LYS A 659 -16.90 -9.20 6.48
N LEU A 660 -15.95 -8.34 6.11
CA LEU A 660 -15.83 -7.03 6.72
C LEU A 660 -17.09 -6.20 6.47
N LEU A 661 -17.57 -5.54 7.53
CA LEU A 661 -18.64 -4.56 7.46
C LEU A 661 -18.06 -3.18 7.19
N HIS A 662 -18.81 -2.39 6.44
CA HIS A 662 -18.37 -1.10 5.93
C HIS A 662 -19.52 -0.09 5.85
N GLU A 663 -19.14 1.18 6.01
CA GLU A 663 -19.94 2.37 5.70
C GLU A 663 -21.41 2.32 6.19
N PRO A 664 -21.67 2.13 7.50
CA PRO A 664 -23.03 2.15 8.00
C PRO A 664 -23.68 3.53 7.78
N ARG A 665 -24.95 3.52 7.37
CA ARG A 665 -25.79 4.69 7.14
C ARG A 665 -27.15 4.50 7.78
N LEU A 666 -27.60 5.50 8.55
CA LEU A 666 -28.96 5.51 9.06
C LEU A 666 -29.95 5.85 7.95
N VAL A 667 -30.97 5.02 7.77
CA VAL A 667 -32.03 5.26 6.78
C VAL A 667 -33.04 6.23 7.39
N LYS A 668 -32.82 7.53 7.15
CA LYS A 668 -33.74 8.60 7.56
C LYS A 668 -33.52 9.86 6.73
N ALA A 669 -34.54 10.71 6.68
CA ALA A 669 -34.40 12.06 6.16
C ALA A 669 -33.42 12.89 7.01
N ARG A 670 -32.77 13.85 6.38
CA ARG A 670 -31.84 14.80 7.02
C ARG A 670 -32.00 16.19 6.41
N PRO A 671 -31.78 17.28 7.18
CA PRO A 671 -31.77 18.62 6.64
C PRO A 671 -30.70 18.78 5.54
N ARG A 672 -31.01 19.60 4.53
CA ARG A 672 -30.01 20.07 3.56
C ARG A 672 -29.09 21.08 4.23
N GLU A 673 -27.80 21.03 3.91
CA GLU A 673 -26.83 22.02 4.35
C GLU A 673 -27.06 23.37 3.64
N HIS A 674 -26.42 24.43 4.12
CA HIS A 674 -26.54 25.75 3.52
C HIS A 674 -26.01 25.75 2.07
N PRO A 675 -26.79 26.23 1.08
CA PRO A 675 -26.28 26.34 -0.28
C PRO A 675 -25.24 27.47 -0.39
N ILE A 676 -24.11 27.19 -1.05
CA ILE A 676 -23.07 28.18 -1.34
C ILE A 676 -23.17 28.58 -2.82
N PRO A 677 -23.32 29.87 -3.14
CA PRO A 677 -23.33 30.34 -4.53
C PRO A 677 -22.03 30.00 -5.26
N THR A 678 -22.15 29.63 -6.53
CA THR A 678 -21.01 29.40 -7.42
C THR A 678 -20.20 30.68 -7.60
N ARG A 679 -18.88 30.56 -7.49
CA ARG A 679 -17.86 31.60 -7.65
C ARG A 679 -16.92 31.35 -8.83
N THR A 680 -17.23 30.33 -9.64
CA THR A 680 -16.51 30.01 -10.87
C THR A 680 -17.17 30.63 -12.09
N ASP A 681 -16.36 31.11 -13.02
CA ASP A 681 -16.76 31.46 -14.39
C ASP A 681 -15.90 30.64 -15.36
N TRP A 682 -16.49 29.57 -15.91
CA TRP A 682 -15.81 28.60 -16.77
C TRP A 682 -15.42 29.17 -18.14
N ALA A 683 -15.94 30.35 -18.53
CA ALA A 683 -15.50 31.05 -19.73
C ALA A 683 -14.12 31.72 -19.54
N LYS A 684 -13.69 31.96 -18.30
CA LYS A 684 -12.38 32.57 -18.01
C LYS A 684 -11.25 31.55 -18.16
N THR A 685 -10.08 32.05 -18.56
CA THR A 685 -8.85 31.26 -18.71
C THR A 685 -7.91 31.36 -17.52
N HIS A 686 -8.31 32.06 -16.45
CA HIS A 686 -7.51 32.36 -15.28
C HIS A 686 -8.37 32.47 -14.02
N GLY A 687 -7.75 32.26 -12.86
CA GLY A 687 -8.19 32.80 -11.58
C GLY A 687 -7.23 33.91 -11.11
N GLN A 688 -7.54 34.55 -10.00
CA GLN A 688 -6.76 35.65 -9.42
C GLN A 688 -6.41 35.34 -7.96
N LEU A 689 -5.16 35.60 -7.58
CA LEU A 689 -4.69 35.52 -6.20
C LEU A 689 -4.24 36.89 -5.70
N ILE A 690 -4.69 37.25 -4.50
CA ILE A 690 -4.25 38.45 -3.78
C ILE A 690 -3.52 38.02 -2.49
N LEU A 691 -2.25 38.36 -2.39
CA LEU A 691 -1.46 38.24 -1.17
C LEU A 691 -1.43 39.59 -0.45
N GLN A 692 -1.88 39.64 0.80
CA GLN A 692 -1.93 40.91 1.55
C GLN A 692 -0.55 41.34 2.04
N ASP A 693 0.18 40.44 2.70
CA ASP A 693 1.48 40.76 3.29
C ASP A 693 2.37 39.52 3.41
N ILE A 694 3.36 39.39 2.53
CA ILE A 694 4.25 38.22 2.54
C ILE A 694 5.00 38.02 3.86
N TYR A 695 5.19 39.08 4.65
CA TYR A 695 5.91 39.03 5.93
C TYR A 695 5.02 38.54 7.09
N ALA A 696 3.71 38.47 6.90
CA ALA A 696 2.75 37.97 7.88
C ALA A 696 2.61 36.43 7.86
N GLY A 697 3.72 35.71 8.06
CA GLY A 697 3.79 34.26 7.92
C GLY A 697 4.37 33.51 9.14
N ARG A 698 4.19 32.18 9.19
CA ARG A 698 4.83 31.33 10.20
C ARG A 698 6.30 31.05 9.87
N ASN A 699 7.14 30.91 10.90
CA ASN A 699 8.57 30.63 10.75
C ASN A 699 9.28 31.65 9.84
N MET A 700 9.03 32.95 10.04
CA MET A 700 9.60 34.05 9.23
C MET A 700 10.76 34.80 9.91
N ALA A 701 11.29 34.26 11.02
CA ALA A 701 12.39 34.88 11.76
C ALA A 701 13.59 35.15 10.83
N GLY A 702 14.13 36.36 10.91
CA GLY A 702 15.29 36.80 10.12
C GLY A 702 14.97 37.30 8.69
N VAL A 703 13.70 37.35 8.27
CA VAL A 703 13.30 37.98 7.00
C VAL A 703 12.94 39.46 7.26
N LYS A 704 13.61 40.37 6.56
CA LYS A 704 13.38 41.82 6.73
C LYS A 704 12.27 42.30 5.79
N ARG A 705 11.43 43.24 6.24
CA ARG A 705 10.45 43.89 5.36
C ARG A 705 11.16 44.58 4.19
N GLY A 706 10.59 44.46 3.00
CA GLY A 706 11.16 44.96 1.76
C GLY A 706 12.26 44.07 1.15
N GLU A 707 12.68 43.00 1.81
CA GLU A 707 13.68 42.05 1.29
C GLU A 707 13.15 41.24 0.10
N VAL A 708 11.91 40.77 0.19
CA VAL A 708 11.24 40.03 -0.89
C VAL A 708 10.85 41.01 -2.00
N LYS A 709 11.26 40.71 -3.23
CA LYS A 709 10.96 41.50 -4.43
C LYS A 709 10.03 40.80 -5.41
N LYS A 710 10.02 39.47 -5.42
CA LYS A 710 9.22 38.68 -6.37
C LYS A 710 8.69 37.40 -5.70
N LEU A 711 7.61 36.87 -6.27
CA LEU A 711 7.21 35.49 -6.10
C LEU A 711 7.55 34.71 -7.37
N LEU A 712 8.24 33.59 -7.23
CA LEU A 712 8.33 32.55 -8.24
C LEU A 712 7.13 31.62 -8.10
N VAL A 713 6.45 31.35 -9.22
CA VAL A 713 5.33 30.43 -9.29
C VAL A 713 5.79 29.12 -9.91
N LEU A 714 5.70 28.05 -9.14
CA LEU A 714 6.02 26.68 -9.53
C LEU A 714 4.75 25.83 -9.60
N GLU A 715 4.74 24.83 -10.46
CA GLU A 715 3.66 23.84 -10.58
C GLU A 715 4.21 22.44 -10.30
N SER A 716 3.51 21.65 -9.49
CA SER A 716 3.81 20.23 -9.27
C SER A 716 3.17 19.36 -10.37
N LEU A 717 3.95 18.51 -11.04
CA LEU A 717 3.49 17.77 -12.22
C LEU A 717 3.05 16.33 -11.90
N PRO A 718 1.82 15.90 -12.26
CA PRO A 718 1.36 14.54 -12.00
C PRO A 718 2.18 13.50 -12.78
N LYS A 719 2.32 12.30 -12.21
CA LYS A 719 2.96 11.16 -12.88
C LYS A 719 1.97 10.38 -13.75
N PRO A 720 2.31 10.13 -15.02
CA PRO A 720 1.48 9.28 -15.88
C PRO A 720 1.58 7.79 -15.56
N VAL A 721 2.69 7.35 -14.96
CA VAL A 721 2.91 5.98 -14.47
C VAL A 721 4.04 5.99 -13.43
N ASN A 722 3.99 5.11 -12.43
CA ASN A 722 5.06 5.00 -11.44
C ASN A 722 5.40 3.53 -11.10
N HIS A 723 6.70 3.20 -11.13
CA HIS A 723 7.21 1.83 -10.98
C HIS A 723 8.06 1.62 -9.72
N SER A 724 7.98 2.52 -8.74
CA SER A 724 8.82 2.42 -7.55
C SER A 724 8.11 2.92 -6.30
N GLY A 725 8.33 2.22 -5.19
CA GLY A 725 8.11 2.70 -3.82
C GLY A 725 9.03 3.87 -3.39
N GLY A 726 9.63 4.61 -4.34
CA GLY A 726 10.70 5.59 -4.11
C GLY A 726 10.91 6.51 -5.32
N MET A 727 11.85 7.44 -5.25
CA MET A 727 12.06 8.49 -6.29
C MET A 727 12.62 8.01 -7.64
N ASP A 728 12.91 6.71 -7.80
CA ASP A 728 13.53 6.11 -8.99
C ASP A 728 14.61 6.94 -9.71
N MET A 729 14.40 7.28 -10.99
CA MET A 729 15.25 8.15 -11.81
C MET A 729 14.90 9.64 -11.67
N THR A 730 13.80 9.98 -10.97
CA THR A 730 13.36 11.36 -10.76
C THR A 730 14.39 12.13 -9.93
N SER A 731 14.84 11.55 -8.81
CA SER A 731 15.86 12.17 -7.95
C SER A 731 16.57 11.12 -7.06
N SER A 732 17.56 11.55 -6.27
CA SER A 732 18.18 10.74 -5.23
C SER A 732 18.08 11.44 -3.89
N MET A 733 17.21 10.95 -2.99
CA MET A 733 16.87 11.53 -1.68
C MET A 733 16.12 12.88 -1.71
N GLY A 734 15.88 13.46 -2.88
CA GLY A 734 15.16 14.72 -3.09
C GLY A 734 13.66 14.53 -3.33
N THR A 735 13.12 15.25 -4.31
CA THR A 735 11.69 15.22 -4.67
C THR A 735 11.22 13.89 -5.27
N PHE A 736 9.94 13.58 -5.08
CA PHE A 736 9.24 12.47 -5.75
C PHE A 736 8.56 12.91 -7.05
N THR A 737 8.46 14.21 -7.30
CA THR A 737 7.61 14.80 -8.32
C THR A 737 8.41 15.85 -9.10
N LEU A 738 8.18 15.96 -10.40
CA LEU A 738 8.73 17.01 -11.24
C LEU A 738 7.98 18.31 -11.01
N GLU A 739 8.71 19.41 -11.13
CA GLU A 739 8.17 20.76 -10.96
C GLU A 739 8.44 21.57 -12.22
N ARG A 740 7.45 22.39 -12.60
CA ARG A 740 7.53 23.32 -13.72
C ARG A 740 7.65 24.75 -13.22
N VAL A 741 8.54 25.53 -13.82
CA VAL A 741 8.60 26.99 -13.64
C VAL A 741 7.54 27.67 -14.51
N LEU A 742 6.60 28.39 -13.91
CA LEU A 742 5.60 29.17 -14.67
C LEU A 742 6.05 30.61 -14.92
N GLY A 743 6.82 31.19 -14.00
CA GLY A 743 7.32 32.55 -14.09
C GLY A 743 7.36 33.26 -12.74
N THR A 744 7.56 34.58 -12.78
CA THR A 744 7.60 35.43 -11.58
C THR A 744 6.56 36.54 -11.65
N VAL A 745 6.20 37.07 -10.47
CA VAL A 745 5.39 38.27 -10.29
C VAL A 745 6.03 39.19 -9.25
N PRO A 746 5.89 40.52 -9.36
CA PRO A 746 6.46 41.45 -8.39
C PRO A 746 5.75 41.37 -7.03
N VAL A 747 6.47 41.73 -5.99
CA VAL A 747 5.94 42.00 -4.64
C VAL A 747 6.18 43.47 -4.32
N GLU A 748 5.11 44.15 -3.94
CA GLU A 748 5.16 45.58 -3.62
C GLU A 748 5.94 45.87 -2.32
N PRO A 749 6.41 47.10 -2.10
CA PRO A 749 7.09 47.50 -0.86
C PRO A 749 6.29 47.21 0.42
N ASP A 750 4.96 47.26 0.37
CA ASP A 750 4.07 46.91 1.48
C ASP A 750 3.94 45.39 1.70
N GLY A 751 4.59 44.57 0.88
CA GLY A 751 4.58 43.10 0.94
C GLY A 751 3.40 42.45 0.20
N SER A 752 2.55 43.24 -0.46
CA SER A 752 1.39 42.74 -1.21
C SER A 752 1.73 42.28 -2.62
N ALA A 753 0.92 41.37 -3.17
CA ALA A 753 0.98 40.97 -4.58
C ALA A 753 -0.42 40.63 -5.09
N ASN A 754 -0.69 40.90 -6.37
CA ASN A 754 -1.99 40.68 -7.01
C ASN A 754 -1.76 40.17 -8.44
N PHE A 755 -2.14 38.94 -8.75
CA PHE A 755 -1.75 38.31 -10.02
C PHE A 755 -2.69 37.21 -10.49
N LEU A 756 -2.65 36.95 -11.79
CA LEU A 756 -3.42 35.90 -12.45
C LEU A 756 -2.69 34.56 -12.42
N LEU A 757 -3.46 33.50 -12.15
CA LEU A 757 -2.99 32.12 -12.11
C LEU A 757 -3.76 31.27 -13.12
N PRO A 758 -3.10 30.30 -13.77
CA PRO A 758 -3.79 29.33 -14.60
C PRO A 758 -4.65 28.41 -13.71
N PRO A 759 -5.91 28.15 -14.08
CA PRO A 759 -6.83 27.42 -13.22
C PRO A 759 -6.58 25.92 -13.28
N ASN A 760 -7.09 25.18 -12.30
CA ASN A 760 -6.98 23.71 -12.19
C ASN A 760 -5.55 23.17 -12.21
N ARG A 761 -4.59 23.94 -11.66
CA ARG A 761 -3.18 23.55 -11.57
C ARG A 761 -2.67 23.65 -10.13
N PRO A 762 -1.91 22.67 -9.63
CA PRO A 762 -1.37 22.68 -8.28
C PRO A 762 -0.11 23.55 -8.24
N VAL A 763 -0.29 24.84 -7.94
CA VAL A 763 0.79 25.83 -7.92
C VAL A 763 1.24 26.15 -6.50
N PHE A 764 2.49 26.54 -6.35
CA PHE A 764 3.07 26.95 -5.08
C PHE A 764 4.14 28.02 -5.30
N PHE A 765 4.48 28.74 -4.23
CA PHE A 765 5.24 29.97 -4.32
C PHE A 765 6.59 29.90 -3.62
N VAL A 766 7.58 30.56 -4.22
CA VAL A 766 8.88 30.85 -3.59
C VAL A 766 9.05 32.36 -3.52
N ALA A 767 9.21 32.89 -2.30
CA ALA A 767 9.57 34.28 -2.07
C ALA A 767 11.04 34.48 -2.47
N LEU A 768 11.32 35.46 -3.32
CA LEU A 768 12.65 35.77 -3.84
C LEU A 768 13.14 37.14 -3.38
N ASP A 769 14.41 37.25 -3.04
CA ASP A 769 15.05 38.53 -2.76
C ASP A 769 15.43 39.30 -4.04
N LYS A 770 16.13 40.43 -3.88
CA LYS A 770 16.58 41.28 -5.00
C LYS A 770 17.56 40.59 -5.97
N ASP A 771 18.23 39.53 -5.53
CA ASP A 771 19.20 38.76 -6.29
C ASP A 771 18.58 37.46 -6.86
N ASP A 772 17.26 37.33 -6.76
CA ASP A 772 16.45 36.15 -7.05
C ASP A 772 16.81 34.91 -6.20
N PHE A 773 17.45 35.08 -5.04
CA PHE A 773 17.68 33.97 -4.11
C PHE A 773 16.42 33.68 -3.29
N SER A 774 16.13 32.39 -3.08
CA SER A 774 14.95 31.95 -2.33
C SER A 774 15.04 32.34 -0.86
N VAL A 775 14.09 33.15 -0.42
CA VAL A 775 13.92 33.53 0.98
C VAL A 775 13.10 32.48 1.70
N LYS A 776 11.93 32.11 1.17
CA LYS A 776 10.97 31.21 1.81
C LYS A 776 10.17 30.49 0.74
N ARG A 777 9.86 29.21 0.98
CA ARG A 777 9.14 28.37 0.03
C ARG A 777 7.89 27.79 0.66
N MET A 778 6.78 27.86 -0.07
CA MET A 778 5.52 27.20 0.27
C MET A 778 5.72 25.69 0.20
N GLN A 779 5.41 24.97 1.28
CA GLN A 779 5.53 23.51 1.36
C GLN A 779 4.14 22.88 1.38
N SER A 780 3.35 23.21 0.36
CA SER A 780 2.01 22.72 0.04
C SER A 780 1.70 23.29 -1.35
N PHE A 781 0.49 23.11 -1.87
CA PHE A 781 0.06 23.80 -3.08
C PHE A 781 -1.30 24.47 -2.88
N VAL A 782 -1.58 25.43 -3.76
CA VAL A 782 -2.90 26.03 -3.96
C VAL A 782 -3.31 25.83 -5.41
N SER A 783 -4.61 25.84 -5.68
CA SER A 783 -5.16 25.92 -7.03
C SER A 783 -6.27 26.95 -7.05
N VAL A 784 -6.48 27.58 -8.20
CA VAL A 784 -7.64 28.44 -8.45
C VAL A 784 -8.53 27.77 -9.49
N LEU A 785 -9.83 28.03 -9.42
CA LEU A 785 -10.77 27.68 -10.48
C LEU A 785 -10.94 28.82 -11.50
N PRO A 786 -11.49 28.55 -12.69
CA PRO A 786 -11.79 29.59 -13.68
C PRO A 786 -12.64 30.71 -13.06
N GLY A 787 -12.18 31.96 -13.18
CA GLY A 787 -12.88 33.14 -12.64
C GLY A 787 -12.78 33.34 -11.12
N GLU A 788 -12.22 32.39 -10.38
CA GLU A 788 -12.08 32.50 -8.93
C GLU A 788 -11.14 33.66 -8.57
N THR A 789 -11.57 34.51 -7.64
CA THR A 789 -10.68 35.42 -6.91
C THR A 789 -10.53 34.93 -5.48
N THR A 790 -9.29 34.68 -5.07
CA THR A 790 -8.94 34.19 -3.72
C THR A 790 -7.82 35.03 -3.12
N SER A 791 -7.70 35.02 -1.79
CA SER A 791 -6.69 35.82 -1.09
C SER A 791 -6.08 35.08 0.10
N CYS A 792 -4.84 35.45 0.45
CA CYS A 792 -4.17 34.99 1.67
C CYS A 792 -3.57 36.18 2.43
N LEU A 793 -3.50 36.06 3.76
CA LEU A 793 -2.97 37.14 4.59
C LEU A 793 -1.44 37.21 4.49
N GLY A 794 -0.78 36.07 4.43
CA GLY A 794 0.68 36.00 4.37
C GLY A 794 1.22 34.59 4.13
N CYS A 795 2.54 34.43 4.21
CA CYS A 795 3.21 33.17 3.90
C CYS A 795 2.93 32.08 4.97
N HIS A 796 1.87 31.30 4.78
CA HIS A 796 1.37 30.34 5.77
C HIS A 796 1.12 31.02 7.13
N GLU A 797 0.31 32.07 7.17
CA GLU A 797 -0.16 32.68 8.41
C GLU A 797 -0.84 31.66 9.35
N PRO A 798 -0.90 31.90 10.68
CA PRO A 798 -1.87 31.22 11.54
C PRO A 798 -3.30 31.45 11.03
N ARG A 799 -4.05 30.38 10.76
CA ARG A 799 -5.37 30.46 10.11
C ARG A 799 -6.50 30.93 11.03
N THR A 800 -6.18 31.23 12.29
CA THR A 800 -7.04 31.90 13.27
C THR A 800 -6.86 33.42 13.27
N ARG A 801 -5.88 33.94 12.54
CA ARG A 801 -5.60 35.37 12.50
C ARG A 801 -6.62 36.06 11.59
N ALA A 802 -7.32 37.06 12.13
CA ALA A 802 -8.15 37.94 11.33
C ALA A 802 -7.29 38.86 10.43
N PRO A 803 -7.78 39.28 9.25
CA PRO A 803 -7.14 40.35 8.48
C PRO A 803 -7.05 41.62 9.35
N SER A 804 -5.86 42.20 9.46
CA SER A 804 -5.69 43.48 10.17
C SER A 804 -6.15 44.63 9.27
N LEU A 805 -7.36 45.16 9.51
CA LEU A 805 -7.98 46.24 8.72
C LEU A 805 -8.63 47.37 9.56
N PRO A 806 -7.92 48.02 10.49
CA PRO A 806 -8.23 49.44 10.74
C PRO A 806 -7.04 50.35 10.41
N GLY A 807 -7.23 51.31 9.50
CA GLY A 807 -6.32 52.45 9.28
C GLY A 807 -5.15 52.28 8.31
N ARG A 808 -5.04 51.16 7.57
CA ARG A 808 -4.04 51.01 6.49
C ARG A 808 -4.59 51.55 5.15
N PRO A 809 -3.75 52.21 4.31
CA PRO A 809 -4.11 52.52 2.93
C PRO A 809 -4.42 51.22 2.16
N ALA A 810 -5.18 51.34 1.07
CA ALA A 810 -5.46 50.22 0.16
C ALA A 810 -4.14 49.51 -0.24
N LEU A 811 -4.17 48.17 -0.31
CA LEU A 811 -2.98 47.37 -0.69
C LEU A 811 -2.43 47.89 -2.02
N GLN A 812 -1.12 48.16 -2.09
CA GLN A 812 -0.52 48.74 -3.28
C GLN A 812 -0.76 47.87 -4.53
N ALA A 813 -0.67 46.54 -4.38
CA ALA A 813 -0.90 45.62 -5.49
C ALA A 813 -2.37 45.56 -5.93
N ALA A 814 -3.31 45.85 -5.04
CA ALA A 814 -4.75 45.86 -5.36
C ALA A 814 -5.21 47.19 -5.99
N ALA A 815 -4.41 48.25 -5.89
CA ALA A 815 -4.69 49.54 -6.52
C ALA A 815 -4.44 49.57 -8.04
N ARG A 816 -3.93 48.47 -8.61
CA ARG A 816 -3.64 48.31 -10.05
C ARG A 816 -4.14 46.95 -10.57
N PRO A 817 -4.25 46.78 -11.90
CA PRO A 817 -4.65 45.50 -12.49
C PRO A 817 -3.71 44.35 -12.07
N PRO A 818 -4.23 43.11 -11.97
CA PRO A 818 -3.41 41.95 -11.60
C PRO A 818 -2.28 41.67 -12.58
N ASP A 819 -1.11 41.32 -12.06
CA ASP A 819 0.05 40.95 -12.87
C ASP A 819 -0.14 39.64 -13.61
N ARG A 820 0.49 39.53 -14.79
CA ARG A 820 0.67 38.27 -15.51
C ARG A 820 2.04 37.68 -15.18
N LEU A 821 2.12 36.35 -15.18
CA LEU A 821 3.37 35.65 -14.92
C LEU A 821 4.44 36.00 -15.97
N GLN A 822 5.58 36.49 -15.52
CA GLN A 822 6.74 36.79 -16.36
C GLN A 822 7.61 35.54 -16.53
N LYS A 823 7.68 35.01 -17.75
CA LYS A 823 8.47 33.82 -18.08
C LYS A 823 9.95 34.16 -18.26
N PHE A 824 10.82 33.18 -18.03
CA PHE A 824 12.25 33.29 -18.33
C PHE A 824 12.50 32.90 -19.79
N ALA A 825 12.95 33.84 -20.62
CA ALA A 825 13.22 33.59 -22.02
C ALA A 825 14.38 32.58 -22.22
N GLY A 826 14.17 31.58 -23.09
CA GLY A 826 15.20 30.60 -23.46
C GLY A 826 15.57 29.58 -22.38
N VAL A 827 14.86 29.54 -21.25
CA VAL A 827 15.04 28.56 -20.17
C VAL A 827 13.92 27.52 -20.25
N PRO A 828 14.22 26.21 -20.22
CA PRO A 828 13.21 25.16 -20.17
C PRO A 828 12.32 25.29 -18.93
N ASP A 829 11.03 25.03 -19.06
CA ASP A 829 10.07 25.12 -17.96
C ASP A 829 10.15 23.90 -17.03
N VAL A 830 10.50 22.72 -17.57
CA VAL A 830 10.89 21.50 -16.83
C VAL A 830 12.36 21.21 -17.10
N ILE A 831 13.17 21.18 -16.03
CA ILE A 831 14.62 21.00 -16.16
C ILE A 831 14.99 19.51 -16.17
N ASP A 832 15.85 19.12 -17.12
CA ASP A 832 16.46 17.81 -17.23
C ASP A 832 17.98 17.93 -16.99
N TYR A 833 18.51 17.18 -16.03
CA TYR A 833 19.91 17.35 -15.62
C TYR A 833 20.90 17.01 -16.74
N PRO A 834 20.84 15.83 -17.39
CA PRO A 834 21.78 15.51 -18.47
C PRO A 834 21.68 16.45 -19.68
N ARG A 835 20.48 16.90 -20.06
CA ARG A 835 20.30 17.76 -21.25
C ARG A 835 20.57 19.23 -20.98
N HIS A 836 20.23 19.74 -19.79
CA HIS A 836 20.25 21.17 -19.52
C HIS A 836 21.35 21.58 -18.53
N VAL A 837 21.68 20.76 -17.53
CA VAL A 837 22.61 21.12 -16.46
C VAL A 837 24.04 20.64 -16.76
N GLN A 838 24.20 19.36 -17.13
CA GLN A 838 25.52 18.79 -17.39
C GLN A 838 26.31 19.57 -18.46
N PRO A 839 25.74 20.01 -19.60
CA PRO A 839 26.49 20.76 -20.61
C PRO A 839 27.03 22.09 -20.09
N ILE A 840 26.32 22.73 -19.16
CA ILE A 840 26.77 23.97 -18.50
C ILE A 840 28.00 23.67 -17.61
N LEU A 841 27.97 22.55 -16.88
CA LEU A 841 29.11 22.11 -16.07
C LEU A 841 30.30 21.69 -16.93
N ASP A 842 30.07 21.03 -18.07
CA ASP A 842 31.13 20.62 -18.99
C ASP A 842 31.88 21.84 -19.53
N LYS A 843 31.14 22.85 -19.98
CA LYS A 843 31.71 24.11 -20.51
C LYS A 843 32.45 24.91 -19.45
N ASN A 844 31.87 25.06 -18.26
CA ASN A 844 32.32 26.06 -17.29
C ASN A 844 33.14 25.48 -16.12
N CYS A 845 32.98 24.20 -15.80
CA CYS A 845 33.51 23.61 -14.56
C CYS A 845 34.51 22.47 -14.80
N VAL A 846 34.29 21.62 -15.81
CA VAL A 846 35.06 20.37 -16.00
C VAL A 846 36.54 20.61 -16.28
N LYS A 847 36.93 21.72 -16.91
CA LYS A 847 38.36 22.04 -17.12
C LYS A 847 39.17 22.08 -15.81
N CYS A 848 38.55 22.43 -14.68
CA CYS A 848 39.18 22.44 -13.36
C CYS A 848 38.75 21.24 -12.48
N HIS A 849 37.53 20.75 -12.69
CA HIS A 849 36.91 19.67 -11.91
C HIS A 849 36.77 18.37 -12.72
N GLY A 850 37.71 18.10 -13.62
CA GLY A 850 37.86 16.83 -14.34
C GLY A 850 38.76 15.85 -13.60
N TYR A 851 38.99 14.67 -14.19
CA TYR A 851 39.85 13.65 -13.57
C TYR A 851 41.32 14.08 -13.52
N GLU A 852 41.78 14.93 -14.44
CA GLU A 852 43.18 15.26 -14.60
C GLU A 852 43.64 16.32 -13.59
N LYS A 853 42.76 17.27 -13.24
CA LYS A 853 43.08 18.37 -12.31
C LYS A 853 42.40 18.25 -10.95
N ARG A 854 41.18 17.70 -10.91
CA ARG A 854 40.37 17.47 -9.69
C ARG A 854 40.50 18.57 -8.61
N LYS A 855 40.47 19.85 -9.02
CA LYS A 855 40.62 20.96 -8.09
C LYS A 855 39.48 20.94 -7.06
N GLY A 856 39.79 21.29 -5.81
CA GLY A 856 38.83 21.21 -4.70
C GLY A 856 38.39 19.79 -4.34
N GLY A 857 39.02 18.75 -4.89
CA GLY A 857 38.72 17.35 -4.57
C GLY A 857 37.37 16.84 -5.12
N VAL A 858 36.84 17.49 -6.15
CA VAL A 858 35.55 17.15 -6.76
C VAL A 858 35.70 16.86 -8.25
N VAL A 859 34.85 15.98 -8.76
CA VAL A 859 34.76 15.62 -10.18
C VAL A 859 33.34 15.93 -10.66
N LEU A 860 33.20 16.77 -11.67
CA LEU A 860 31.91 17.26 -12.18
C LEU A 860 31.64 16.81 -13.63
N VAL A 861 32.28 15.73 -14.08
CA VAL A 861 32.08 15.18 -15.43
C VAL A 861 30.72 14.46 -15.58
N GLY A 862 30.27 14.34 -16.83
CA GLY A 862 29.07 13.61 -17.23
C GLY A 862 29.18 12.08 -17.20
N ASP A 863 30.26 11.49 -16.72
CA ASP A 863 30.40 10.03 -16.60
C ASP A 863 29.39 9.43 -15.62
N TYR A 864 29.08 8.14 -15.72
CA TYR A 864 28.11 7.48 -14.83
C TYR A 864 28.77 6.84 -13.61
N GLY A 865 28.17 7.08 -12.44
CA GLY A 865 28.55 6.44 -11.18
C GLY A 865 27.84 5.10 -10.95
N ALA A 866 28.54 4.14 -10.35
CA ALA A 866 27.98 2.85 -10.00
C ALA A 866 26.89 2.91 -8.91
N ARG A 867 25.77 2.24 -9.13
CA ARG A 867 24.76 1.97 -8.08
C ARG A 867 24.25 0.54 -8.15
N ARG A 868 23.73 0.02 -7.03
CA ARG A 868 23.01 -1.26 -7.00
C ARG A 868 21.61 -1.07 -7.59
N GLY A 869 21.21 -1.98 -8.48
CA GLY A 869 19.94 -1.92 -9.19
C GLY A 869 20.05 -1.13 -10.48
N THR A 870 18.92 -0.65 -10.98
CA THR A 870 18.83 -0.12 -12.34
C THR A 870 19.41 1.29 -12.48
N ARG A 871 19.32 2.15 -11.47
CA ARG A 871 19.49 3.61 -11.63
C ARG A 871 20.94 4.08 -11.85
N ARG A 872 21.21 4.81 -12.94
CA ARG A 872 22.51 5.45 -13.23
C ARG A 872 22.38 6.98 -13.31
N PHE A 873 23.11 7.69 -12.47
CA PHE A 873 23.23 9.16 -12.52
C PHE A 873 24.66 9.57 -12.86
N ASN A 874 24.83 10.76 -13.44
CA ASN A 874 26.16 11.32 -13.69
C ASN A 874 26.96 11.49 -12.37
N GLN A 875 28.28 11.37 -12.46
CA GLN A 875 29.26 11.59 -11.37
C GLN A 875 29.12 12.99 -10.80
N SER A 876 28.90 13.98 -11.67
CA SER A 876 28.59 15.35 -11.30
C SER A 876 27.36 15.47 -10.39
N PHE A 877 26.24 14.81 -10.74
CA PHE A 877 25.00 14.86 -9.97
C PHE A 877 25.22 14.24 -8.59
N TRP A 878 25.85 13.05 -8.55
CA TRP A 878 26.22 12.42 -7.29
C TRP A 878 27.15 13.28 -6.45
N THR A 879 28.14 13.92 -7.08
CA THR A 879 29.09 14.80 -6.40
C THR A 879 28.39 16.00 -5.80
N LEU A 880 27.53 16.69 -6.56
CA LEU A 880 26.77 17.84 -6.09
C LEU A 880 25.84 17.44 -4.93
N MET A 881 25.17 16.29 -5.03
CA MET A 881 24.28 15.79 -3.99
C MET A 881 25.03 15.40 -2.72
N LEU A 882 26.01 14.51 -2.82
CA LEU A 882 26.75 13.98 -1.67
C LEU A 882 27.59 15.06 -0.99
N ARG A 883 27.99 16.10 -1.72
CA ARG A 883 28.66 17.29 -1.17
C ARG A 883 27.69 18.38 -0.73
N LYS A 884 26.37 18.16 -0.77
CA LYS A 884 25.32 19.10 -0.32
C LYS A 884 25.40 20.47 -1.03
N GLN A 885 25.50 20.46 -2.35
CA GLN A 885 25.66 21.65 -3.16
C GLN A 885 24.33 22.23 -3.71
N MET A 886 23.25 21.44 -3.69
CA MET A 886 21.97 21.79 -4.33
C MET A 886 20.91 22.31 -3.35
N ALA A 887 20.83 21.77 -2.13
CA ALA A 887 19.79 22.10 -1.15
C ALA A 887 18.36 21.77 -1.62
N GLU A 888 18.20 20.54 -2.12
CA GLU A 888 17.02 19.92 -2.74
C GLU A 888 15.84 19.64 -1.81
N GLY A 889 15.85 20.17 -0.59
CA GLY A 889 14.82 19.95 0.41
C GLY A 889 14.90 18.56 1.07
N GLY A 890 14.79 17.50 0.29
CA GLY A 890 14.69 16.14 0.80
C GLY A 890 13.38 15.87 1.56
N ASN A 891 13.18 14.62 1.97
CA ASN A 891 11.88 14.09 2.42
C ASN A 891 11.47 14.48 3.87
N GLY A 892 11.46 15.78 4.23
CA GLY A 892 11.34 16.39 5.58
C GLY A 892 9.95 16.41 6.26
N TYR A 893 9.80 17.01 7.46
CA TYR A 893 8.50 17.25 8.12
C TYR A 893 7.86 18.61 7.81
N GLY A 894 8.35 19.33 6.79
CA GLY A 894 7.75 20.60 6.39
C GLY A 894 7.98 21.78 7.31
N ASN A 895 7.16 22.83 7.10
CA ASN A 895 7.18 24.12 7.78
C ASN A 895 8.58 24.73 7.99
N ARG A 896 9.45 24.63 6.99
CA ARG A 896 10.85 25.02 7.15
C ARG A 896 11.03 26.53 7.34
N GLY A 897 12.12 26.88 8.02
CA GLY A 897 12.58 28.26 8.14
C GLY A 897 13.08 28.84 6.80
N PRO A 898 13.25 30.17 6.73
CA PRO A 898 13.76 30.85 5.54
C PRO A 898 15.17 30.37 5.17
N ARG A 899 15.51 30.36 3.88
CA ARG A 899 16.86 30.01 3.34
C ARG A 899 17.38 28.64 3.76
N THR A 900 16.49 27.64 3.83
CA THR A 900 16.84 26.25 4.18
C THR A 900 16.69 25.26 3.00
N ILE A 901 16.15 25.71 1.88
CA ILE A 901 15.89 24.95 0.65
C ILE A 901 15.97 25.89 -0.56
N GLY A 902 16.32 25.36 -1.73
CA GLY A 902 16.41 26.12 -2.97
C GLY A 902 17.66 27.01 -3.03
N SER A 903 17.63 28.03 -3.88
CA SER A 903 18.82 28.83 -4.19
C SER A 903 19.41 29.53 -2.96
N GLY A 904 18.56 30.05 -2.05
CA GLY A 904 18.96 30.67 -0.78
C GLY A 904 19.80 29.79 0.14
N ALA A 905 19.69 28.47 -0.03
CA ALA A 905 20.45 27.48 0.72
C ALA A 905 21.55 26.79 -0.10
N SER A 906 21.67 27.08 -1.40
CA SER A 906 22.58 26.39 -2.33
C SER A 906 24.01 26.96 -2.26
N PRO A 907 25.01 26.17 -1.79
CA PRO A 907 26.39 26.61 -1.84
C PRO A 907 26.93 26.71 -3.27
N LEU A 908 26.38 25.94 -4.21
CA LEU A 908 26.76 26.02 -5.63
C LEU A 908 26.40 27.40 -6.20
N LEU A 909 25.13 27.80 -6.09
CA LEU A 909 24.67 29.07 -6.65
C LEU A 909 25.30 30.27 -5.94
N THR A 910 25.52 30.17 -4.62
CA THR A 910 26.26 31.20 -3.87
C THR A 910 27.67 31.41 -4.43
N ARG A 911 28.40 30.32 -4.74
CA ARG A 911 29.75 30.44 -5.32
C ARG A 911 29.73 30.97 -6.75
N ILE A 912 28.75 30.57 -7.56
CA ILE A 912 28.62 31.08 -8.93
C ILE A 912 28.33 32.58 -8.91
N LYS A 913 27.38 33.04 -8.08
CA LYS A 913 27.01 34.45 -7.98
C LYS A 913 28.16 35.34 -7.48
N LYS A 914 28.96 34.87 -6.52
CA LYS A 914 30.15 35.58 -6.03
C LYS A 914 31.31 35.61 -7.05
N GLY A 915 31.23 34.80 -8.10
CA GLY A 915 32.34 34.52 -9.00
C GLY A 915 33.23 33.39 -8.48
N HIS A 916 33.70 32.54 -9.39
CA HIS A 916 34.56 31.41 -9.07
C HIS A 916 35.73 31.31 -10.04
N HIS A 917 36.91 31.75 -9.61
CA HIS A 917 38.17 31.70 -10.37
C HIS A 917 38.07 32.18 -11.83
N GLY A 918 37.39 33.31 -12.05
CA GLY A 918 37.29 33.95 -13.36
C GLY A 918 36.33 33.28 -14.35
N VAL A 919 35.60 32.23 -13.94
CA VAL A 919 34.53 31.64 -14.77
C VAL A 919 33.41 32.66 -14.97
N ARG A 920 33.04 32.91 -16.23
CA ARG A 920 31.94 33.78 -16.63
C ARG A 920 30.85 32.94 -17.31
N MET A 921 29.62 33.08 -16.83
CA MET A 921 28.46 32.34 -17.30
C MET A 921 27.44 33.32 -17.89
N SER A 922 26.77 32.95 -18.98
CA SER A 922 25.66 33.74 -19.52
C SER A 922 24.46 33.72 -18.57
N GLU A 923 23.58 34.73 -18.67
CA GLU A 923 22.35 34.77 -17.86
C GLU A 923 21.48 33.53 -18.09
N ARG A 924 21.39 33.04 -19.34
CA ARG A 924 20.65 31.82 -19.68
C ARG A 924 21.20 30.59 -18.95
N GLU A 925 22.51 30.41 -18.94
CA GLU A 925 23.16 29.28 -18.27
C GLU A 925 22.96 29.38 -16.74
N TYR A 926 23.17 30.56 -16.15
CA TYR A 926 22.93 30.78 -14.73
C TYR A 926 21.47 30.52 -14.36
N ARG A 927 20.53 31.05 -15.14
CA ARG A 927 19.10 30.89 -14.90
C ARG A 927 18.63 29.44 -15.04
N THR A 928 19.27 28.66 -15.91
CA THR A 928 19.00 27.22 -16.03
C THR A 928 19.45 26.46 -14.78
N LEU A 929 20.65 26.74 -14.25
CA LEU A 929 21.13 26.16 -12.99
C LEU A 929 20.29 26.60 -11.78
N TRP A 930 19.90 27.86 -11.76
CA TRP A 930 19.02 28.42 -10.73
C TRP A 930 17.66 27.73 -10.75
N SER A 931 17.03 27.61 -11.94
CA SER A 931 15.73 26.97 -12.09
C SER A 931 15.78 25.51 -11.66
N TRP A 932 16.84 24.79 -12.02
CA TRP A 932 17.05 23.41 -11.58
C TRP A 932 17.05 23.25 -10.05
N VAL A 933 17.77 24.14 -9.35
CA VAL A 933 17.80 24.15 -7.88
C VAL A 933 16.44 24.53 -7.30
N GLU A 934 15.77 25.51 -7.90
CA GLU A 934 14.42 25.92 -7.50
C GLU A 934 13.35 24.87 -7.83
N THR A 935 13.59 23.91 -8.72
CA THR A 935 12.64 22.82 -9.01
C THR A 935 13.02 21.51 -8.32
N GLY A 936 13.59 21.59 -7.10
CA GLY A 936 13.93 20.43 -6.28
C GLY A 936 15.13 19.61 -6.76
N ALA A 937 15.94 20.14 -7.69
CA ALA A 937 17.13 19.51 -8.25
C ALA A 937 16.91 18.08 -8.76
N ALA A 938 15.80 17.85 -9.48
CA ALA A 938 15.51 16.59 -10.13
C ALA A 938 16.64 16.19 -11.12
N TYR A 939 16.80 14.89 -11.33
CA TYR A 939 17.74 14.34 -12.29
C TYR A 939 17.11 14.22 -13.68
N ALA A 940 16.11 13.34 -13.83
CA ALA A 940 15.39 13.20 -15.09
C ALA A 940 14.25 14.22 -15.14
N GLY A 941 14.19 14.99 -16.22
CA GLY A 941 13.08 15.90 -16.51
C GLY A 941 11.88 15.21 -17.16
N THR A 942 11.82 13.87 -17.08
CA THR A 942 10.75 13.04 -17.65
C THR A 942 10.50 11.78 -16.83
N TYR A 943 9.23 11.38 -16.64
CA TYR A 943 8.85 10.12 -15.99
C TYR A 943 8.93 8.91 -16.92
N ALA A 944 9.12 9.11 -18.23
CA ALA A 944 9.46 8.04 -19.16
C ALA A 944 10.77 7.31 -18.81
N SER A 945 11.61 7.91 -17.96
CA SER A 945 12.88 7.36 -17.48
C SER A 945 12.76 6.27 -16.40
N LEU A 946 11.55 6.01 -15.87
CA LEU A 946 11.32 5.10 -14.75
C LEU A 946 11.43 3.63 -15.18
N LEU A 947 12.11 2.79 -14.37
CA LEU A 947 12.36 1.36 -14.59
C LEU A 947 13.23 0.97 -15.81
N VAL A 948 13.85 1.90 -16.53
CA VAL A 948 14.41 1.61 -17.89
C VAL A 948 15.90 1.25 -17.93
N THR A 949 16.55 0.96 -16.79
CA THR A 949 18.02 0.83 -16.76
C THR A 949 18.54 -0.51 -16.25
N THR A 950 18.48 -1.58 -17.04
CA THR A 950 19.13 -2.87 -16.69
C THR A 950 20.48 -3.02 -17.40
N GLY A 951 21.56 -3.12 -16.64
CA GLY A 951 22.86 -3.59 -17.13
C GLY A 951 23.62 -4.35 -16.04
N PRO A 952 24.80 -4.92 -16.33
CA PRO A 952 25.56 -5.71 -15.35
C PRO A 952 25.97 -4.86 -14.14
N THR A 953 25.83 -5.40 -12.93
CA THR A 953 26.08 -4.67 -11.66
C THR A 953 27.04 -5.37 -10.69
N THR A 954 27.63 -6.51 -11.07
CA THR A 954 28.47 -7.30 -10.15
C THR A 954 29.81 -6.63 -9.89
N ARG A 955 30.04 -6.16 -8.65
CA ARG A 955 31.28 -5.49 -8.23
C ARG A 955 31.97 -6.20 -7.07
N ARG A 956 31.60 -7.47 -6.83
CA ARG A 956 32.09 -8.29 -5.72
C ARG A 956 33.62 -8.37 -5.69
N ASP A 957 34.24 -8.59 -6.85
CA ASP A 957 35.70 -8.66 -6.96
C ASP A 957 36.36 -7.33 -6.64
N ALA A 958 35.81 -6.20 -7.11
CA ALA A 958 36.32 -4.88 -6.80
C ALA A 958 36.26 -4.58 -5.28
N TYR A 959 35.12 -4.88 -4.63
CA TYR A 959 34.98 -4.73 -3.19
C TYR A 959 35.90 -5.68 -2.40
N SER A 960 36.12 -6.89 -2.89
CA SER A 960 37.06 -7.86 -2.28
C SER A 960 38.48 -7.31 -2.26
N VAL A 961 38.95 -6.74 -3.37
CA VAL A 961 40.27 -6.10 -3.46
C VAL A 961 40.36 -4.88 -2.56
N ILE A 962 39.34 -4.01 -2.55
CA ILE A 962 39.30 -2.84 -1.67
C ILE A 962 39.37 -3.26 -0.20
N GLY A 963 38.62 -4.30 0.20
CA GLY A 963 38.69 -4.86 1.54
C GLY A 963 40.09 -5.41 1.87
N LYS A 964 40.75 -6.10 0.93
CA LYS A 964 42.10 -6.64 1.11
C LYS A 964 43.17 -5.55 1.23
N ARG A 965 43.13 -4.53 0.36
CA ARG A 965 44.25 -3.57 0.17
C ARG A 965 44.07 -2.26 0.91
N CYS A 966 42.84 -1.84 1.17
CA CYS A 966 42.54 -0.50 1.68
C CYS A 966 42.00 -0.52 3.13
N ALA A 967 41.46 -1.65 3.61
CA ALA A 967 40.79 -1.71 4.91
C ALA A 967 41.70 -1.42 6.10
N SER A 968 42.97 -1.83 6.05
CA SER A 968 43.92 -1.60 7.16
C SER A 968 44.12 -0.12 7.47
N CYS A 969 43.99 0.76 6.47
CA CYS A 969 44.09 2.21 6.63
C CYS A 969 42.74 2.86 6.92
N HIS A 970 41.66 2.39 6.27
CA HIS A 970 40.35 3.06 6.29
C HIS A 970 39.34 2.52 7.29
N ASN A 971 39.56 1.32 7.86
CA ASN A 971 38.67 0.74 8.89
C ASN A 971 39.09 1.09 10.33
N LYS A 972 40.01 2.04 10.49
CA LYS A 972 40.35 2.63 11.79
C LYS A 972 39.27 3.67 12.17
N GLU A 973 39.04 3.89 13.46
CA GLU A 973 38.15 4.97 13.97
C GLU A 973 36.64 4.85 13.61
N GLY A 974 36.12 3.65 13.38
CA GLY A 974 34.67 3.42 13.27
C GLY A 974 34.04 3.75 11.90
N MET A 975 34.79 4.29 10.94
CA MET A 975 34.39 4.28 9.53
C MET A 975 34.71 2.93 8.91
N LYS A 976 33.76 2.31 8.19
CA LYS A 976 34.01 1.06 7.44
C LYS A 976 33.94 1.34 5.94
N LEU A 977 34.90 0.82 5.20
CA LEU A 977 34.82 0.80 3.73
C LEU A 977 33.52 0.10 3.29
N PRO A 978 32.89 0.58 2.21
CA PRO A 978 31.65 -0.02 1.70
C PRO A 978 31.88 -1.47 1.31
N THR A 979 30.89 -2.31 1.60
CA THR A 979 30.80 -3.69 1.10
C THR A 979 29.65 -3.78 0.10
N ASP A 980 29.67 -4.79 -0.78
CA ASP A 980 28.59 -5.06 -1.75
C ASP A 980 27.19 -5.15 -1.10
N SER A 981 27.14 -5.46 0.21
CA SER A 981 25.92 -5.58 1.02
C SER A 981 25.52 -4.31 1.80
N HIS A 982 26.37 -3.27 1.87
CA HIS A 982 26.17 -2.08 2.71
C HIS A 982 26.42 -0.75 1.99
N GLY A 983 26.06 -0.64 0.70
CA GLY A 983 25.85 0.69 0.12
C GLY A 983 24.88 1.45 1.03
N ILE A 984 25.31 2.59 1.58
CA ILE A 984 24.54 3.49 2.47
C ILE A 984 23.07 3.41 2.06
N LYS A 985 22.20 2.81 2.89
CA LYS A 985 20.79 2.57 2.55
C LYS A 985 20.09 3.94 2.43
N PRO A 986 19.93 4.51 1.22
CA PRO A 986 19.48 5.91 1.09
C PRO A 986 17.98 6.05 1.29
N HIS A 987 17.26 4.92 1.39
CA HIS A 987 15.83 4.93 1.16
C HIS A 987 15.02 5.46 2.35
N TYR A 988 15.57 5.51 3.57
CA TYR A 988 14.83 6.00 4.75
C TYR A 988 15.65 6.71 5.82
N LEU A 989 16.99 6.80 5.71
CA LEU A 989 17.85 7.42 6.73
C LEU A 989 18.54 8.66 6.14
N ARG A 990 18.06 9.84 6.57
CA ARG A 990 18.53 11.18 6.16
C ARG A 990 19.96 11.54 6.60
N VAL A 991 20.74 10.60 7.14
CA VAL A 991 22.04 10.87 7.76
C VAL A 991 23.13 10.06 7.09
N ILE A 992 23.87 10.70 6.19
CA ILE A 992 25.18 10.22 5.74
C ILE A 992 26.20 10.73 6.78
N PRO A 993 26.94 9.86 7.49
CA PRO A 993 27.98 10.30 8.41
C PRO A 993 29.02 11.16 7.69
N LYS A 994 29.48 12.23 8.35
CA LYS A 994 30.50 13.13 7.79
C LYS A 994 31.77 12.35 7.46
N GLY A 995 32.25 12.44 6.23
CA GLY A 995 33.41 11.72 5.71
C GLY A 995 33.06 10.44 4.95
N ALA A 996 31.93 9.79 5.25
CA ALA A 996 31.50 8.56 4.59
C ALA A 996 31.05 8.80 3.15
N GLU A 997 30.65 10.03 2.78
CA GLU A 997 30.24 10.39 1.44
C GLU A 997 31.36 10.20 0.40
N LYS A 998 32.63 10.27 0.83
CA LYS A 998 33.82 10.05 -0.02
C LYS A 998 33.92 8.61 -0.51
N PHE A 999 33.31 7.67 0.21
CA PHE A 999 33.29 6.25 -0.10
C PHE A 999 31.92 5.79 -0.64
N ALA A 1000 31.05 6.72 -1.04
CA ALA A 1000 29.82 6.34 -1.71
C ALA A 1000 30.16 5.60 -3.01
N THR A 1001 29.59 4.40 -3.19
CA THR A 1001 29.74 3.57 -4.39
C THR A 1001 29.69 4.36 -5.71
N PRO A 1002 28.74 5.29 -5.93
CA PRO A 1002 28.69 6.03 -7.18
C PRO A 1002 29.88 6.95 -7.41
N LEU A 1003 30.58 7.43 -6.38
CA LEU A 1003 31.79 8.24 -6.53
C LEU A 1003 33.06 7.37 -6.59
N LEU A 1004 33.02 6.16 -6.04
CA LEU A 1004 34.16 5.24 -6.05
C LEU A 1004 34.41 4.61 -7.42
N PHE A 1005 33.34 4.25 -8.12
CA PHE A 1005 33.42 3.56 -9.39
C PHE A 1005 32.78 4.39 -10.49
N ASN A 1006 33.57 4.62 -11.53
CA ASN A 1006 33.13 5.19 -12.78
C ASN A 1006 32.80 4.04 -13.74
N GLU A 1007 31.54 3.94 -14.14
CA GLU A 1007 31.11 2.91 -15.09
C GLU A 1007 31.39 3.31 -16.53
N SER A 1008 31.32 4.59 -16.89
CA SER A 1008 31.60 5.07 -18.25
C SER A 1008 33.05 4.85 -18.66
N ARG A 1009 33.97 5.15 -17.73
CA ARG A 1009 35.42 5.05 -17.90
C ARG A 1009 36.02 4.35 -16.68
N PRO A 1010 36.00 3.01 -16.65
CA PRO A 1010 36.45 2.21 -15.51
C PRO A 1010 37.81 2.60 -14.94
N GLU A 1011 38.77 2.92 -15.81
CA GLU A 1011 40.13 3.35 -15.47
C GLU A 1011 40.19 4.70 -14.73
N LYS A 1012 39.14 5.52 -14.85
CA LYS A 1012 38.99 6.80 -14.14
C LYS A 1012 38.27 6.64 -12.79
N SER A 1013 38.03 5.42 -12.33
CA SER A 1013 37.43 5.16 -11.02
C SER A 1013 38.31 5.66 -9.88
N MET A 1014 37.72 6.35 -8.89
CA MET A 1014 38.45 6.78 -7.68
C MET A 1014 39.08 5.61 -6.92
N ALA A 1015 38.45 4.42 -6.96
CA ALA A 1015 38.99 3.19 -6.38
C ALA A 1015 40.30 2.70 -7.04
N LEU A 1016 40.62 3.20 -8.24
CA LEU A 1016 41.88 2.93 -8.94
C LEU A 1016 42.83 4.12 -8.83
N LEU A 1017 42.34 5.34 -9.10
CA LEU A 1017 43.17 6.54 -9.17
C LEU A 1017 43.71 7.01 -7.82
N ALA A 1018 42.90 6.97 -6.75
CA ALA A 1018 43.35 7.39 -5.42
C ALA A 1018 44.52 6.56 -4.85
N PRO A 1019 44.49 5.21 -4.90
CA PRO A 1019 45.57 4.35 -4.41
C PRO A 1019 46.79 4.20 -5.34
N LEU A 1020 46.69 4.60 -6.62
CA LEU A 1020 47.76 4.49 -7.61
C LEU A 1020 48.81 5.60 -7.43
N ALA A 1021 50.09 5.24 -7.57
CA ALA A 1021 51.23 6.16 -7.53
C ALA A 1021 51.09 7.32 -8.55
N LYS A 1022 51.63 8.50 -8.23
CA LYS A 1022 51.54 9.69 -9.11
C LYS A 1022 52.31 9.47 -10.41
N GLU A 1023 53.45 8.79 -10.32
CA GLU A 1023 54.35 8.45 -11.42
C GLU A 1023 53.68 7.49 -12.41
N ALA A 1024 52.75 6.66 -11.93
CA ALA A 1024 51.91 5.78 -12.76
C ALA A 1024 50.62 6.47 -13.26
N GLY A 1025 50.48 7.78 -13.05
CA GLY A 1025 49.31 8.58 -13.44
C GLY A 1025 48.12 8.50 -12.48
N GLY A 1026 48.33 8.02 -11.26
CA GLY A 1026 47.36 8.07 -10.17
C GLY A 1026 47.39 9.40 -9.41
N TYR A 1027 46.53 9.52 -8.40
CA TYR A 1027 46.50 10.70 -7.52
C TYR A 1027 47.45 10.60 -6.34
N GLY A 1028 47.87 9.40 -5.95
CA GLY A 1028 48.71 9.17 -4.77
C GLY A 1028 48.13 9.78 -3.50
N ILE A 1029 46.83 9.60 -3.24
CA ILE A 1029 46.12 10.21 -2.09
C ILE A 1029 46.37 9.41 -0.81
N CYS A 1030 46.65 8.12 -0.92
CA CYS A 1030 46.97 7.26 0.22
C CYS A 1030 48.33 7.66 0.83
N PRO A 1031 48.58 7.36 2.14
CA PRO A 1031 49.87 7.65 2.80
C PRO A 1031 51.09 7.05 2.10
N GLY A 1032 50.91 6.03 1.27
CA GLY A 1032 51.87 5.51 0.30
C GLY A 1032 51.14 4.84 -0.88
N PRO A 1033 51.84 4.52 -1.99
CA PRO A 1033 51.21 3.90 -3.15
C PRO A 1033 50.75 2.47 -2.83
N VAL A 1034 49.44 2.25 -2.85
CA VAL A 1034 48.84 0.91 -2.68
C VAL A 1034 49.00 0.10 -3.97
N PHE A 1035 48.94 0.78 -5.12
CA PHE A 1035 49.34 0.26 -6.43
C PHE A 1035 50.52 1.08 -6.94
N LYS A 1036 51.66 0.43 -7.21
CA LYS A 1036 52.84 1.09 -7.76
C LYS A 1036 52.67 1.36 -9.26
N THR A 1037 52.07 0.42 -9.99
CA THR A 1037 51.84 0.50 -11.43
C THR A 1037 50.45 -0.04 -11.79
N LYS A 1038 50.04 0.14 -13.06
CA LYS A 1038 48.74 -0.35 -13.55
C LYS A 1038 48.73 -1.86 -13.79
N GLU A 1039 49.90 -2.50 -13.79
CA GLU A 1039 50.08 -3.94 -14.00
C GLU A 1039 49.85 -4.76 -12.72
N ASP A 1040 49.63 -4.11 -11.56
CA ASP A 1040 49.31 -4.80 -10.31
C ASP A 1040 48.08 -5.74 -10.50
N PRO A 1041 48.18 -7.04 -10.15
CA PRO A 1041 47.09 -7.99 -10.36
C PRO A 1041 45.77 -7.60 -9.68
N ASP A 1042 45.84 -6.98 -8.50
CA ASP A 1042 44.68 -6.50 -7.75
C ASP A 1042 44.07 -5.24 -8.43
N TYR A 1043 44.90 -4.37 -9.01
CA TYR A 1043 44.42 -3.25 -9.86
C TYR A 1043 43.66 -3.76 -11.08
N GLN A 1044 44.24 -4.70 -11.83
CA GLN A 1044 43.61 -5.30 -13.01
C GLN A 1044 42.33 -6.05 -12.66
N ARG A 1045 42.24 -6.66 -11.48
CA ARG A 1045 41.03 -7.32 -10.99
C ARG A 1045 39.88 -6.33 -10.75
N ILE A 1046 40.15 -5.17 -10.14
CA ILE A 1046 39.15 -4.10 -10.01
C ILE A 1046 38.70 -3.64 -11.40
N LEU A 1047 39.64 -3.35 -12.29
CA LEU A 1047 39.33 -2.87 -13.64
C LEU A 1047 38.48 -3.89 -14.42
N LYS A 1048 38.85 -5.17 -14.41
CA LYS A 1048 38.10 -6.26 -15.05
C LYS A 1048 36.67 -6.35 -14.52
N ALA A 1049 36.46 -6.16 -13.22
CA ALA A 1049 35.12 -6.16 -12.62
C ALA A 1049 34.23 -4.99 -13.10
N LEU A 1050 34.84 -3.88 -13.54
CA LEU A 1050 34.15 -2.67 -13.99
C LEU A 1050 34.03 -2.57 -15.52
N ARG A 1051 34.71 -3.43 -16.30
CA ARG A 1051 34.60 -3.43 -17.77
C ARG A 1051 33.18 -3.72 -18.28
N PRO A 1052 32.44 -4.74 -17.78
CA PRO A 1052 31.10 -5.05 -18.30
C PRO A 1052 30.11 -3.87 -18.27
N PRO A 1053 29.96 -3.09 -17.17
CA PRO A 1053 29.07 -1.93 -17.19
C PRO A 1053 29.57 -0.81 -18.13
N GLY A 1054 30.88 -0.67 -18.33
CA GLY A 1054 31.42 0.29 -19.29
C GLY A 1054 31.17 -0.07 -20.73
N GLU A 1055 31.35 -1.35 -21.11
CA GLU A 1055 30.99 -1.81 -22.46
C GLU A 1055 29.49 -1.66 -22.74
N TYR A 1056 28.65 -1.95 -21.74
CA TYR A 1056 27.20 -1.69 -21.86
C TYR A 1056 26.90 -0.20 -22.12
N LEU A 1057 27.54 0.71 -21.41
CA LEU A 1057 27.29 2.16 -21.57
C LEU A 1057 27.75 2.72 -22.92
N LYS A 1058 28.63 2.04 -23.64
CA LYS A 1058 29.02 2.44 -25.01
C LYS A 1058 27.93 2.18 -26.03
N THR A 1059 27.06 1.19 -25.78
CA THR A 1059 26.01 0.77 -26.71
C THR A 1059 24.60 1.07 -26.21
N ALA A 1060 24.43 1.39 -24.92
CA ALA A 1060 23.14 1.69 -24.33
C ALA A 1060 22.60 3.04 -24.79
N VAL A 1061 21.32 3.07 -25.16
CA VAL A 1061 20.56 4.31 -25.39
C VAL A 1061 19.86 4.70 -24.09
N LEU A 1062 20.31 5.80 -23.48
CA LEU A 1062 19.76 6.31 -22.22
C LEU A 1062 18.58 7.23 -22.47
N TYR A 1063 17.75 7.49 -21.44
CA TYR A 1063 16.47 8.22 -21.60
C TYR A 1063 16.54 9.62 -22.23
N HIS A 1064 17.68 10.29 -22.13
CA HIS A 1064 17.91 11.62 -22.68
C HIS A 1064 18.58 11.59 -24.06
N MET A 1065 18.90 10.40 -24.59
CA MET A 1065 19.55 10.20 -25.88
C MET A 1065 18.51 9.94 -26.98
N PRO A 1066 18.78 10.35 -28.23
CA PRO A 1066 17.95 10.01 -29.37
C PRO A 1066 17.78 8.49 -29.52
N GLY A 1067 16.58 8.06 -29.90
CA GLY A 1067 16.24 6.63 -30.08
C GLY A 1067 15.88 5.89 -28.79
N PHE A 1068 15.85 6.58 -27.64
CA PHE A 1068 15.37 5.97 -26.40
C PHE A 1068 13.90 5.54 -26.51
N ARG A 1069 13.61 4.36 -25.97
CA ARG A 1069 12.23 3.85 -25.86
C ARG A 1069 11.88 3.58 -24.39
N PRO A 1070 10.76 4.14 -23.90
CA PRO A 1070 10.20 3.80 -22.58
C PRO A 1070 9.78 2.33 -22.48
N ASN A 1071 9.42 1.90 -21.27
CA ASN A 1071 8.86 0.58 -21.05
C ASN A 1071 7.40 0.47 -21.57
N GLU A 1072 6.89 -0.76 -21.72
CA GLU A 1072 5.54 -1.00 -22.28
C GLU A 1072 4.41 -0.39 -21.43
N HIS A 1073 4.60 -0.23 -20.13
CA HIS A 1073 3.58 0.35 -19.25
C HIS A 1073 3.42 1.85 -19.48
N TYR A 1074 4.50 2.57 -19.80
CA TYR A 1074 4.43 3.98 -20.18
C TYR A 1074 3.62 4.16 -21.46
N PHE A 1075 3.90 3.35 -22.49
CA PHE A 1075 3.15 3.37 -23.74
C PHE A 1075 1.67 3.04 -23.51
N ARG A 1076 1.38 1.99 -22.72
CA ARG A 1076 0.00 1.63 -22.35
C ARG A 1076 -0.77 2.80 -21.76
N GLU A 1077 -0.20 3.48 -20.76
CA GLU A 1077 -0.89 4.60 -20.10
C GLU A 1077 -1.01 5.81 -21.03
N MET A 1078 0.01 6.14 -21.82
CA MET A 1078 -0.08 7.24 -22.81
C MET A 1078 -1.14 6.99 -23.89
N LYS A 1079 -1.30 5.75 -24.35
CA LYS A 1079 -2.40 5.34 -25.24
C LYS A 1079 -3.75 5.45 -24.54
N ARG A 1080 -3.85 4.93 -23.30
CA ARG A 1080 -5.08 5.01 -22.49
C ARG A 1080 -5.54 6.46 -22.25
N TYR A 1081 -4.60 7.39 -22.09
CA TYR A 1081 -4.89 8.81 -21.87
C TYR A 1081 -5.14 9.58 -23.17
N GLY A 1082 -5.08 8.93 -24.35
CA GLY A 1082 -5.27 9.57 -25.65
C GLY A 1082 -4.13 10.51 -26.05
N ILE A 1083 -2.96 10.39 -25.43
CA ILE A 1083 -1.76 11.19 -25.76
C ILE A 1083 -1.00 10.59 -26.93
N LEU A 1084 -0.97 9.26 -27.01
CA LEU A 1084 -0.53 8.50 -28.18
C LEU A 1084 -1.73 7.84 -28.85
N SER A 1085 -1.65 7.65 -30.17
CA SER A 1085 -2.65 6.89 -30.93
C SER A 1085 -2.72 5.44 -30.41
N PRO A 1086 -3.91 4.81 -30.35
CA PRO A 1086 -4.02 3.38 -30.08
C PRO A 1086 -3.14 2.51 -31.00
N ASP A 1087 -2.98 2.93 -32.26
CA ASP A 1087 -2.22 2.24 -33.30
C ASP A 1087 -0.71 2.57 -33.30
N PHE A 1088 -0.22 3.37 -32.33
CA PHE A 1088 1.20 3.74 -32.24
C PHE A 1088 2.08 2.49 -32.10
N ASP A 1089 3.04 2.32 -33.01
CA ASP A 1089 3.98 1.19 -33.01
C ASP A 1089 5.09 1.42 -31.98
N GLU A 1090 4.98 0.70 -30.87
CA GLU A 1090 5.90 0.77 -29.73
C GLU A 1090 7.32 0.29 -30.04
N ALA A 1091 7.58 -0.32 -31.20
CA ALA A 1091 8.92 -0.69 -31.64
C ALA A 1091 9.49 0.30 -32.66
N ASN A 1092 8.67 0.78 -33.59
CA ASN A 1092 9.16 1.46 -34.80
C ASN A 1092 8.86 2.95 -34.86
N ASP A 1093 7.74 3.42 -34.29
CA ASP A 1093 7.37 4.83 -34.44
C ASP A 1093 8.34 5.74 -33.67
N PRO A 1094 8.69 6.91 -34.24
CA PRO A 1094 9.55 7.88 -33.57
C PRO A 1094 8.84 8.50 -32.37
N ILE A 1095 9.54 8.64 -31.25
CA ILE A 1095 9.02 9.23 -30.03
C ILE A 1095 9.99 10.24 -29.43
N ASP A 1096 9.49 11.45 -29.14
CA ASP A 1096 10.10 12.37 -28.19
C ASP A 1096 9.32 12.30 -26.89
N VAL A 1097 9.88 11.60 -25.90
CA VAL A 1097 9.23 11.37 -24.61
C VAL A 1097 8.95 12.67 -23.85
N PHE A 1098 9.78 13.70 -24.04
CA PHE A 1098 9.58 14.99 -23.38
C PHE A 1098 8.41 15.75 -24.01
N ALA A 1099 8.26 15.69 -25.33
CA ALA A 1099 7.11 16.27 -26.03
C ALA A 1099 5.81 15.52 -25.70
N VAL A 1100 5.87 14.19 -25.59
CA VAL A 1100 4.72 13.35 -25.19
C VAL A 1100 4.27 13.70 -23.76
N GLU A 1101 5.17 13.80 -22.79
CA GLU A 1101 4.79 14.20 -21.43
C GLU A 1101 4.31 15.65 -21.34
N ALA A 1102 4.89 16.55 -22.14
CA ALA A 1102 4.37 17.91 -22.24
C ALA A 1102 2.90 17.92 -22.69
N LYS A 1103 2.53 17.13 -23.70
CA LYS A 1103 1.14 16.96 -24.15
C LYS A 1103 0.26 16.34 -23.05
N TYR A 1104 0.77 15.34 -22.32
CA TYR A 1104 0.08 14.76 -21.17
C TYR A 1104 -0.26 15.83 -20.11
N TRP A 1105 0.70 16.67 -19.70
CA TRP A 1105 0.41 17.73 -18.74
C TRP A 1105 -0.54 18.81 -19.29
N GLN A 1106 -0.48 19.09 -20.60
CA GLN A 1106 -1.39 20.01 -21.29
C GLN A 1106 -2.83 19.48 -21.39
N SER A 1107 -3.04 18.17 -21.28
CA SER A 1107 -4.38 17.58 -21.32
C SER A 1107 -5.23 17.97 -20.10
N PHE A 1108 -4.61 18.40 -19.00
CA PHE A 1108 -5.29 18.85 -17.78
C PHE A 1108 -5.64 20.34 -17.79
N TRP A 1109 -5.18 21.10 -18.78
CA TRP A 1109 -5.39 22.55 -18.81
C TRP A 1109 -6.84 22.86 -19.12
N HIS A 1110 -7.43 23.75 -18.32
CA HIS A 1110 -8.74 24.31 -18.60
C HIS A 1110 -8.77 24.95 -19.98
N ARG A 1111 -9.77 24.58 -20.77
CA ARG A 1111 -10.06 25.17 -22.08
C ARG A 1111 -11.52 25.61 -22.03
N PRO A 1112 -11.82 26.92 -22.03
CA PRO A 1112 -13.19 27.38 -22.18
C PRO A 1112 -13.82 26.73 -23.41
N GLU A 1113 -15.06 26.27 -23.29
CA GLU A 1113 -15.85 25.87 -24.45
C GLU A 1113 -15.97 27.07 -25.39
N LYS A 1114 -15.79 26.82 -26.70
CA LYS A 1114 -15.80 27.87 -27.73
C LYS A 1114 -17.20 28.30 -28.08
#